data_AF-A0A401VVI3-F1
#
_entry.id   AF-A0A401VVI3-F1
#
_cell.length_a   1.000
_cell.length_b   1.000
_cell.length_c   1.000
_cell.angle_alpha   90.00
_cell.angle_beta   90.00
_cell.angle_gamma   90.00
#
_symmetry.space_group_name_H-M   'P 1'
#
loop_
_entity.id
_entity.type
_entity.pdbx_description
1 polymer ?
#
loop_
_entity_poly.entity_id
_entity_poly.type
_entity_poly.pdbx_seq_one_letter_code
_entity_poly.pdbx_strand_id
1 'polypeptide(L)'
;MVGKSVEAPPAAPSESAAPSEPAAPSESATSSGSATASVAAGPSGAAAPSAPAGPAAPAAVLAAVLADVLHVGHVAPDAHFFTDLGADSLVMAHFCARVRKRAGLPSVSMRDVYRYPTITALAAALIDTADTAPGQPPAPAPASTAPPPADPAPAASGPPPPRPVGTPAYILCGTLQLLTFLGYSCLAAVVTARGWDWMSGASGAGGVYVRAVLFGAAVFLGLCAFPVLAKWVLVGRWTQRELRVWSLAYFRFWAVRTLVQTNPLVLFTGSPLYTGYLRALGAKIGRDVTILSKHVPVCTDLLTVGAGTVVRKDAYLTCYRADAGVIRTGPVVLGRDVLVSEATVLDIGTSLGDGARLGHASSLHTGQAVPAGEHWHGSPAQRTEAGHRTPDAAFRSTPRMAYGTLQLLSVLLVYLPLAIGGVSMLLAAVPRLASLLDSGPLAFTGWPFYGEALAASAALFFGTLITGLLVVITVPRLLHLAIEPGRDYRMYGLHYSLHRTIARMTNVKFFTTLFGDSSYVVAYLGRLGYDLSRVEQTGSNFGTEVKHESPYLSSVGSGTMVADGLSLMNAEYSRTSFRLSRVTIGPHNFLGNDVCYPPGGRTGDNCLLATKVAVPLDGPVREGVGLLGSPCFEIPRSVERDAAFDHLREGDALRRHLAAKNAYNLRTMGLYLLVRWAQVYVLTLLAWAAADLYHTLGAVAVAAASVLALLFSVTYSVCVERAVTGFRRLTPRYCSIYAPYFWRHERFWKLHAMPSRFLNGTPFKSLVWRALGVRLGRRLYDDGCGMPERSLVTIGDHCTLNAGSVIQCHSQEDGTFKSDRIVIGSGCTLGTGALVHYGVTVGDGATLAPDSFLMKGEEVPRHARWGGNPAREMPAREMPARELPARETPAGEPPAPTPRSGSQAPHHPERTD
;
A
#
# COMPACT_ATOMS: atom_id res chain seq x y z
N MET A 1 46.41 15.23 41.67
CA MET A 1 46.15 16.25 42.71
C MET A 1 44.63 16.35 42.82
N VAL A 2 43.94 15.74 43.81
CA VAL A 2 43.91 16.04 45.28
C VAL A 2 43.23 17.40 45.53
N GLY A 3 42.18 17.58 46.36
CA GLY A 3 41.35 16.69 47.22
C GLY A 3 39.83 16.90 47.01
N LYS A 4 38.87 16.12 47.55
CA LYS A 4 38.46 15.84 48.96
C LYS A 4 38.00 17.10 49.74
N SER A 5 36.93 17.13 50.57
CA SER A 5 35.77 16.23 50.91
C SER A 5 34.84 16.96 51.95
N VAL A 6 33.76 16.31 52.45
CA VAL A 6 33.07 16.55 53.77
C VAL A 6 32.02 17.72 53.81
N GLU A 7 30.82 17.74 54.47
CA GLU A 7 30.00 16.82 55.32
C GLU A 7 28.47 17.15 55.30
N ALA A 8 27.65 16.38 56.06
CA ALA A 8 26.27 16.65 56.53
C ALA A 8 25.99 15.76 57.78
N PRO A 9 24.83 15.79 58.50
CA PRO A 9 23.85 16.84 58.88
C PRO A 9 23.76 17.01 60.44
N PRO A 10 22.68 17.57 61.05
CA PRO A 10 21.71 16.71 61.81
C PRO A 10 20.23 17.21 61.80
N ALA A 11 19.38 16.81 62.78
CA ALA A 11 17.91 16.65 62.64
C ALA A 11 17.00 17.09 63.84
N ALA A 12 15.67 17.13 63.61
CA ALA A 12 14.47 16.97 64.50
C ALA A 12 14.30 17.88 65.77
N PRO A 13 13.07 18.15 66.33
CA PRO A 13 11.97 17.25 66.82
C PRO A 13 10.56 17.53 66.18
N SER A 14 9.46 16.74 66.25
CA SER A 14 8.60 16.16 67.33
C SER A 14 7.83 17.21 68.19
N GLU A 15 6.56 17.08 68.67
CA GLU A 15 5.50 16.03 68.60
C GLU A 15 4.10 16.59 69.07
N SER A 16 2.98 15.92 68.74
CA SER A 16 1.68 15.78 69.47
C SER A 16 0.89 16.97 70.12
N ALA A 17 -0.39 17.14 69.74
CA ALA A 17 -1.56 17.26 70.67
C ALA A 17 -2.96 17.24 69.97
N ALA A 18 -3.95 16.62 70.62
CA ALA A 18 -5.42 16.66 70.35
C ALA A 18 -6.13 16.80 71.74
N PRO A 19 -7.48 16.72 71.95
CA PRO A 19 -8.62 16.50 71.03
C PRO A 19 -9.90 17.37 71.30
N SER A 20 -10.94 17.27 70.45
CA SER A 20 -12.37 17.07 70.86
C SER A 20 -13.37 17.15 69.68
N GLU A 21 -14.15 16.09 69.50
CA GLU A 21 -15.41 16.00 68.70
C GLU A 21 -16.64 16.13 69.67
N PRO A 22 -17.95 15.90 69.32
CA PRO A 22 -18.55 15.35 68.08
C PRO A 22 -19.83 16.05 67.54
N ALA A 23 -20.28 15.68 66.31
CA ALA A 23 -21.66 15.25 66.00
C ALA A 23 -21.82 14.84 64.50
N ALA A 24 -22.39 13.66 64.24
CA ALA A 24 -22.67 13.06 62.92
C ALA A 24 -24.20 12.83 62.74
N PRO A 25 -24.77 12.14 61.71
CA PRO A 25 -24.24 11.50 60.47
C PRO A 25 -24.93 12.10 59.19
N SER A 26 -25.12 11.49 58.00
CA SER A 26 -24.96 10.11 57.49
C SER A 26 -24.76 9.98 55.96
N GLU A 27 -24.19 8.83 55.57
CA GLU A 27 -24.49 7.89 54.47
C GLU A 27 -25.71 8.09 53.51
N SER A 28 -25.82 7.42 52.34
CA SER A 28 -24.83 6.84 51.39
C SER A 28 -25.53 6.30 50.11
N ALA A 29 -24.74 6.01 49.07
CA ALA A 29 -24.90 4.90 48.11
C ALA A 29 -26.15 4.71 47.17
N THR A 30 -25.85 4.77 45.86
CA THR A 30 -26.16 3.75 44.81
C THR A 30 -27.58 3.51 44.21
N SER A 31 -27.59 3.50 42.87
CA SER A 31 -28.09 2.43 41.96
C SER A 31 -29.32 2.68 41.05
N SER A 32 -29.09 2.42 39.75
CA SER A 32 -29.90 1.67 38.75
C SER A 32 -31.41 1.92 38.53
N GLY A 33 -31.80 1.86 37.24
CA GLY A 33 -33.18 1.64 36.76
C GLY A 33 -33.73 2.85 35.99
N SER A 34 -33.92 2.86 34.67
CA SER A 34 -34.70 1.97 33.77
C SER A 34 -36.18 2.38 33.63
N ALA A 35 -36.64 2.38 32.37
CA ALA A 35 -38.04 2.31 31.91
C ALA A 35 -38.90 3.60 31.78
N THR A 36 -38.93 4.11 30.53
CA THR A 36 -40.13 4.33 29.67
C THR A 36 -41.33 5.21 30.08
N ALA A 37 -41.70 6.04 29.09
CA ALA A 37 -43.06 6.44 28.65
C ALA A 37 -43.89 7.44 29.49
N SER A 38 -44.29 8.57 28.87
CA SER A 38 -45.59 8.70 28.19
C SER A 38 -45.84 10.13 27.67
N VAL A 39 -46.80 10.29 26.76
CA VAL A 39 -47.24 11.56 26.15
C VAL A 39 -48.49 12.09 26.86
N ALA A 40 -48.59 13.41 27.06
CA ALA A 40 -49.84 14.15 27.29
C ALA A 40 -49.68 15.63 26.86
N ALA A 41 -50.78 16.36 26.62
CA ALA A 41 -50.80 17.54 25.74
C ALA A 41 -51.28 18.87 26.37
N GLY A 42 -50.72 19.98 25.87
CA GLY A 42 -51.34 21.32 25.75
C GLY A 42 -51.56 22.16 27.03
N PRO A 43 -51.93 23.48 26.90
CA PRO A 43 -52.31 24.19 25.67
C PRO A 43 -51.69 25.60 25.42
N SER A 44 -51.72 26.01 24.15
CA SER A 44 -52.02 27.36 23.59
C SER A 44 -51.33 28.67 24.06
N GLY A 45 -50.79 29.43 23.08
CA GLY A 45 -50.56 30.88 23.14
C GLY A 45 -49.08 31.30 23.09
N ALA A 46 -48.59 32.14 22.16
CA ALA A 46 -49.23 32.84 21.05
C ALA A 46 -48.26 32.94 19.84
N ALA A 47 -48.81 33.07 18.62
CA ALA A 47 -48.02 33.15 17.39
C ALA A 47 -47.57 34.58 17.06
N ALA A 48 -46.33 34.72 16.59
CA ALA A 48 -45.84 35.89 15.86
C ALA A 48 -45.61 35.51 14.38
N PRO A 49 -45.78 36.42 13.41
CA PRO A 49 -46.00 36.05 12.02
C PRO A 49 -44.75 35.53 11.32
N SER A 50 -44.88 34.38 10.65
CA SER A 50 -43.90 33.88 9.69
C SER A 50 -43.86 34.76 8.45
N ALA A 51 -42.78 35.51 8.26
CA ALA A 51 -42.45 36.10 6.96
C ALA A 51 -42.20 34.98 5.93
N PRO A 52 -42.58 35.14 4.66
CA PRO A 52 -42.35 34.12 3.64
C PRO A 52 -40.85 33.98 3.38
N ALA A 53 -40.31 32.79 3.65
CA ALA A 53 -38.95 32.45 3.26
C ALA A 53 -38.87 32.34 1.72
N GLY A 54 -38.47 33.44 1.08
CA GLY A 54 -37.83 33.36 -0.24
C GLY A 54 -36.60 32.44 -0.17
N PRO A 55 -36.07 31.95 -1.30
CA PRO A 55 -34.89 31.10 -1.30
C PRO A 55 -33.73 31.85 -0.62
N ALA A 56 -33.37 31.39 0.58
CA ALA A 56 -32.26 31.97 1.33
C ALA A 56 -30.99 31.84 0.48
N ALA A 57 -30.32 32.97 0.25
CA ALA A 57 -29.12 32.99 -0.59
C ALA A 57 -28.13 31.89 -0.13
N PRO A 58 -27.48 31.13 -1.04
CA PRO A 58 -26.66 29.98 -0.67
C PRO A 58 -25.64 30.29 0.43
N ALA A 59 -25.05 31.49 0.42
CA ALA A 59 -24.18 32.01 1.48
C ALA A 59 -24.81 31.97 2.89
N ALA A 60 -26.07 32.38 3.06
CA ALA A 60 -26.73 32.36 4.38
C ALA A 60 -26.96 30.93 4.88
N VAL A 61 -27.28 29.99 3.98
CA VAL A 61 -27.46 28.57 4.32
C VAL A 61 -26.13 27.94 4.71
N LEU A 62 -25.05 28.24 3.97
CA LEU A 62 -23.68 27.81 4.28
C LEU A 62 -23.20 28.41 5.63
N ALA A 63 -23.43 29.69 5.88
CA ALA A 63 -23.09 30.35 7.14
C ALA A 63 -23.73 29.65 8.35
N ALA A 64 -25.01 29.31 8.26
CA ALA A 64 -25.71 28.57 9.32
C ALA A 64 -25.12 27.17 9.55
N VAL A 65 -24.80 26.41 8.49
CA VAL A 65 -24.15 25.09 8.64
C VAL A 65 -22.77 25.23 9.30
N LEU A 66 -22.00 26.25 8.96
CA LEU A 66 -20.67 26.47 9.53
C LEU A 66 -20.76 26.87 11.01
N ALA A 67 -21.71 27.74 11.37
CA ALA A 67 -22.02 28.09 12.75
C ALA A 67 -22.40 26.85 13.59
N ASP A 68 -23.30 26.00 13.06
CA ASP A 68 -23.71 24.73 13.69
C ASP A 68 -22.54 23.73 13.89
N VAL A 69 -21.49 23.81 13.08
CA VAL A 69 -20.32 22.91 13.13
C VAL A 69 -19.23 23.46 14.07
N LEU A 70 -19.05 24.77 14.11
CA LEU A 70 -18.14 25.47 15.03
C LEU A 70 -18.73 25.64 16.44
N HIS A 71 -20.04 25.39 16.61
CA HIS A 71 -20.79 25.65 17.85
C HIS A 71 -20.79 27.12 18.28
N VAL A 72 -20.87 28.03 17.30
CA VAL A 72 -20.95 29.49 17.50
C VAL A 72 -22.31 30.03 17.03
N GLY A 73 -22.75 31.16 17.58
CA GLY A 73 -24.07 31.73 17.24
C GLY A 73 -24.15 32.38 15.85
N HIS A 74 -23.03 32.84 15.30
CA HIS A 74 -22.94 33.46 13.98
C HIS A 74 -21.51 33.33 13.43
N VAL A 75 -21.38 33.30 12.10
CA VAL A 75 -20.10 33.33 11.38
C VAL A 75 -20.19 34.43 10.34
N ALA A 76 -19.25 35.38 10.37
CA ALA A 76 -19.20 36.46 9.39
C ALA A 76 -18.91 35.91 7.98
N PRO A 77 -19.62 36.34 6.92
CA PRO A 77 -19.49 35.75 5.58
C PRO A 77 -18.08 35.75 4.99
N ASP A 78 -17.31 36.79 5.31
CA ASP A 78 -15.96 37.02 4.78
C ASP A 78 -14.83 36.57 5.72
N ALA A 79 -15.16 36.01 6.89
CA ALA A 79 -14.15 35.46 7.80
C ALA A 79 -13.47 34.24 7.18
N HIS A 80 -12.15 34.25 7.15
CA HIS A 80 -11.34 33.19 6.54
C HIS A 80 -11.33 31.94 7.41
N PHE A 81 -11.75 30.80 6.83
CA PHE A 81 -12.03 29.56 7.56
C PHE A 81 -10.88 29.10 8.47
N PHE A 82 -9.64 29.23 8.00
CA PHE A 82 -8.46 28.65 8.64
C PHE A 82 -7.70 29.60 9.58
N THR A 83 -7.77 30.91 9.34
CA THR A 83 -7.02 31.93 10.11
C THR A 83 -7.89 32.69 11.09
N ASP A 84 -9.14 32.97 10.72
CA ASP A 84 -10.00 33.86 11.50
C ASP A 84 -10.99 33.06 12.36
N LEU A 85 -11.41 31.89 11.86
CA LEU A 85 -12.29 30.95 12.56
C LEU A 85 -11.53 29.78 13.21
N GLY A 86 -10.21 29.69 13.00
CA GLY A 86 -9.35 28.62 13.53
C GLY A 86 -9.75 27.19 13.10
N ALA A 87 -10.55 27.04 12.04
CA ALA A 87 -11.13 25.75 11.66
C ALA A 87 -10.07 24.83 11.05
N ASP A 88 -10.06 23.56 11.48
CA ASP A 88 -9.18 22.54 10.90
C ASP A 88 -9.88 21.72 9.80
N SER A 89 -9.13 20.87 9.10
CA SER A 89 -9.69 20.03 8.02
C SER A 89 -10.71 18.99 8.48
N LEU A 90 -10.76 18.62 9.77
CA LEU A 90 -11.78 17.70 10.30
C LEU A 90 -13.10 18.47 10.54
N VAL A 91 -13.02 19.69 11.08
CA VAL A 91 -14.16 20.61 11.19
C VAL A 91 -14.74 20.90 9.79
N MET A 92 -13.87 21.20 8.81
CA MET A 92 -14.31 21.46 7.43
C MET A 92 -14.87 20.22 6.71
N ALA A 93 -14.37 19.01 6.99
CA ALA A 93 -14.96 17.78 6.45
C ALA A 93 -16.39 17.56 6.99
N HIS A 94 -16.63 17.80 8.29
CA HIS A 94 -17.98 17.76 8.86
C HIS A 94 -18.90 18.84 8.28
N PHE A 95 -18.38 20.04 8.00
CA PHE A 95 -19.10 21.09 7.28
C PHE A 95 -19.53 20.61 5.89
N CYS A 96 -18.60 20.15 5.05
CA CYS A 96 -18.90 19.59 3.73
C CYS A 96 -19.94 18.45 3.81
N ALA A 97 -19.80 17.52 4.75
CA ALA A 97 -20.72 16.42 4.96
C ALA A 97 -22.14 16.88 5.37
N ARG A 98 -22.28 17.94 6.17
CA ARG A 98 -23.59 18.54 6.50
C ARG A 98 -24.19 19.32 5.34
N VAL A 99 -23.39 20.04 4.56
CA VAL A 99 -23.85 20.75 3.36
C VAL A 99 -24.43 19.76 2.35
N ARG A 100 -23.73 18.66 2.05
CA ARG A 100 -24.20 17.60 1.13
C ARG A 100 -25.49 16.88 1.57
N LYS A 101 -25.93 17.06 2.82
CA LYS A 101 -27.21 16.53 3.34
C LYS A 101 -28.39 17.49 3.18
N ARG A 102 -28.16 18.77 2.79
CA ARG A 102 -29.23 19.75 2.56
C ARG A 102 -29.64 19.74 1.09
N ALA A 103 -30.93 19.52 0.82
CA ALA A 103 -31.48 19.59 -0.53
C ALA A 103 -31.39 21.02 -1.09
N GLY A 104 -31.05 21.15 -2.37
CA GLY A 104 -30.96 22.44 -3.06
C GLY A 104 -29.60 23.15 -2.97
N LEU A 105 -28.58 22.55 -2.34
CA LEU A 105 -27.20 23.02 -2.42
C LEU A 105 -26.32 22.08 -3.29
N PRO A 106 -25.41 22.62 -4.11
CA PRO A 106 -24.41 21.83 -4.83
C PRO A 106 -23.42 21.15 -3.87
N SER A 107 -22.81 20.05 -4.33
CA SER A 107 -21.90 19.23 -3.54
C SER A 107 -20.56 19.94 -3.30
N VAL A 108 -20.23 20.20 -2.03
CA VAL A 108 -18.97 20.85 -1.63
C VAL A 108 -17.90 19.80 -1.32
N SER A 109 -16.70 19.98 -1.88
CA SER A 109 -15.51 19.18 -1.56
C SER A 109 -14.51 19.98 -0.71
N MET A 110 -13.65 19.27 0.03
CA MET A 110 -12.55 19.89 0.77
C MET A 110 -11.60 20.73 -0.11
N ARG A 111 -11.48 20.41 -1.41
CA ARG A 111 -10.70 21.22 -2.35
C ARG A 111 -11.32 22.60 -2.59
N ASP A 112 -12.64 22.68 -2.60
CA ASP A 112 -13.36 23.94 -2.82
C ASP A 112 -13.26 24.83 -1.58
N VAL A 113 -13.35 24.24 -0.38
CA VAL A 113 -13.13 24.94 0.90
C VAL A 113 -11.72 25.54 1.00
N TYR A 114 -10.68 24.83 0.54
CA TYR A 114 -9.32 25.39 0.51
C TYR A 114 -9.13 26.44 -0.58
N ARG A 115 -9.82 26.32 -1.73
CA ARG A 115 -9.71 27.27 -2.85
C ARG A 115 -10.50 28.56 -2.64
N TYR A 116 -11.62 28.46 -1.93
CA TYR A 116 -12.55 29.56 -1.66
C TYR A 116 -12.81 29.64 -0.15
N PRO A 117 -11.83 30.14 0.63
CA PRO A 117 -11.80 29.97 2.08
C PRO A 117 -12.67 30.96 2.88
N THR A 118 -13.73 31.51 2.27
CA THR A 118 -14.76 32.33 2.93
C THR A 118 -16.14 31.89 2.45
N ILE A 119 -17.19 32.16 3.23
CA ILE A 119 -18.57 31.78 2.86
C ILE A 119 -18.99 32.50 1.57
N THR A 120 -18.65 33.78 1.45
CA THR A 120 -18.94 34.61 0.27
C THR A 120 -18.27 34.04 -0.99
N ALA A 121 -16.97 33.74 -0.95
CA ALA A 121 -16.25 33.20 -2.10
C ALA A 121 -16.71 31.79 -2.47
N LEU A 122 -16.97 30.94 -1.46
CA LEU A 122 -17.47 29.59 -1.68
C LEU A 122 -18.87 29.60 -2.29
N ALA A 123 -19.77 30.45 -1.80
CA ALA A 123 -21.11 30.60 -2.36
C ALA A 123 -21.08 31.07 -3.83
N ALA A 124 -20.22 32.04 -4.16
CA ALA A 124 -20.05 32.51 -5.53
C ALA A 124 -19.54 31.39 -6.46
N ALA A 125 -18.48 30.68 -6.06
CA ALA A 125 -17.91 29.59 -6.86
C ALA A 125 -18.89 28.41 -7.08
N LEU A 126 -19.79 28.17 -6.12
CA LEU A 126 -20.84 27.16 -6.20
C LEU A 126 -22.02 27.57 -7.10
N ILE A 127 -22.17 28.87 -7.39
CA ILE A 127 -23.12 29.40 -8.38
C ILE A 127 -22.49 29.31 -9.77
N ASP A 128 -21.26 29.80 -9.96
CA ASP A 128 -20.54 29.72 -11.25
C ASP A 128 -20.41 28.27 -11.76
N THR A 129 -20.21 27.30 -10.86
CA THR A 129 -20.08 25.87 -11.24
C THR A 129 -21.41 25.20 -11.55
N ALA A 130 -22.56 25.82 -11.25
CA ALA A 130 -23.87 25.40 -11.76
C ALA A 130 -24.08 25.82 -13.22
N ASP A 131 -23.52 26.97 -13.63
CA ASP A 131 -23.61 27.50 -14.99
C ASP A 131 -22.46 27.05 -15.92
N THR A 132 -21.33 26.57 -15.37
CA THR A 132 -20.15 26.12 -16.16
C THR A 132 -19.86 24.62 -16.05
N ALA A 133 -20.67 23.81 -16.75
CA ALA A 133 -20.33 22.42 -17.03
C ALA A 133 -19.06 22.34 -17.93
N PRO A 134 -17.99 21.60 -17.55
CA PRO A 134 -16.76 21.59 -18.34
C PRO A 134 -16.85 20.77 -19.64
N GLY A 135 -16.55 21.42 -20.77
CA GLY A 135 -15.84 20.82 -21.92
C GLY A 135 -16.36 19.49 -22.46
N GLN A 136 -17.45 19.54 -23.24
CA GLN A 136 -17.90 18.44 -24.08
C GLN A 136 -16.81 18.08 -25.13
N PRO A 137 -16.42 16.80 -25.29
CA PRO A 137 -15.51 16.39 -26.37
C PRO A 137 -16.11 16.70 -27.75
N PRO A 138 -15.29 16.99 -28.78
CA PRO A 138 -15.80 17.34 -30.10
C PRO A 138 -16.61 16.18 -30.71
N ALA A 139 -17.88 16.44 -31.00
CA ALA A 139 -18.79 15.46 -31.58
C ALA A 139 -18.50 15.23 -33.09
N PRO A 140 -18.70 14.00 -33.61
CA PRO A 140 -18.66 13.74 -35.04
C PRO A 140 -19.88 14.36 -35.78
N ALA A 141 -19.75 14.52 -37.10
CA ALA A 141 -20.69 15.25 -37.97
C ALA A 141 -22.08 14.57 -38.12
N PRO A 142 -23.13 15.32 -38.56
CA PRO A 142 -24.52 14.96 -38.27
C PRO A 142 -25.31 14.24 -39.40
N ALA A 143 -26.13 13.26 -39.00
CA ALA A 143 -27.38 12.77 -39.61
C ALA A 143 -28.02 11.76 -38.62
N SER A 144 -29.34 11.57 -38.44
CA SER A 144 -30.55 12.17 -39.02
C SER A 144 -31.66 12.27 -37.94
N THR A 145 -32.80 12.87 -38.25
CA THR A 145 -33.88 13.27 -37.33
C THR A 145 -34.73 12.15 -36.71
N ALA A 146 -35.15 12.34 -35.46
CA ALA A 146 -36.22 11.58 -34.78
C ALA A 146 -36.98 12.48 -33.75
N PRO A 147 -38.22 12.15 -33.32
CA PRO A 147 -39.18 13.10 -32.72
C PRO A 147 -38.97 13.44 -31.22
N PRO A 148 -39.73 14.40 -30.64
CA PRO A 148 -39.43 15.01 -29.34
C PRO A 148 -39.71 14.11 -28.13
N PRO A 149 -39.10 14.40 -26.96
CA PRO A 149 -39.19 13.55 -25.76
C PRO A 149 -40.52 13.70 -25.01
N ALA A 150 -40.96 12.59 -24.41
CA ALA A 150 -41.97 12.59 -23.35
C ALA A 150 -41.31 12.76 -21.96
N ASP A 151 -42.12 13.06 -20.94
CA ASP A 151 -41.72 13.51 -19.60
C ASP A 151 -40.69 12.62 -18.86
N PRO A 152 -39.89 13.21 -17.95
CA PRO A 152 -38.76 12.53 -17.32
C PRO A 152 -39.18 11.45 -16.32
N ALA A 153 -38.92 10.19 -16.66
CA ALA A 153 -38.92 9.08 -15.71
C ALA A 153 -37.76 9.22 -14.69
N PRO A 154 -37.94 8.75 -13.43
CA PRO A 154 -36.95 8.91 -12.37
C PRO A 154 -35.63 8.18 -12.69
N ALA A 155 -34.52 8.80 -12.28
CA ALA A 155 -33.16 8.39 -12.61
C ALA A 155 -32.91 6.89 -12.45
N ALA A 156 -32.57 6.23 -13.57
CA ALA A 156 -32.32 4.79 -13.61
C ALA A 156 -31.08 4.42 -12.78
N SER A 157 -31.30 3.77 -11.64
CA SER A 157 -30.26 3.10 -10.87
C SER A 157 -29.50 2.10 -11.73
N GLY A 158 -28.17 2.08 -11.62
CA GLY A 158 -27.32 1.12 -12.33
C GLY A 158 -27.67 -0.35 -12.04
N PRO A 159 -27.15 -1.31 -12.84
CA PRO A 159 -27.53 -2.72 -12.74
C PRO A 159 -27.30 -3.27 -11.32
N PRO A 160 -28.23 -4.10 -10.79
CA PRO A 160 -28.17 -4.55 -9.42
C PRO A 160 -26.90 -5.36 -9.14
N PRO A 161 -26.34 -5.27 -7.92
CA PRO A 161 -25.11 -5.95 -7.58
C PRO A 161 -25.24 -7.47 -7.79
N PRO A 162 -24.20 -8.13 -8.34
CA PRO A 162 -24.27 -9.55 -8.66
C PRO A 162 -24.55 -10.36 -7.38
N ARG A 163 -25.62 -11.18 -7.40
CA ARG A 163 -26.07 -11.93 -6.22
C ARG A 163 -24.89 -12.63 -5.50
N PRO A 164 -24.77 -12.55 -4.16
CA PRO A 164 -23.72 -13.26 -3.44
C PRO A 164 -23.75 -14.76 -3.74
N VAL A 165 -22.57 -15.41 -3.74
CA VAL A 165 -22.51 -16.88 -3.82
C VAL A 165 -23.20 -17.53 -2.60
N GLY A 166 -23.55 -18.81 -2.70
CA GLY A 166 -24.02 -19.58 -1.55
C GLY A 166 -22.92 -19.82 -0.50
N THR A 167 -23.30 -20.09 0.75
CA THR A 167 -22.35 -20.51 1.79
C THR A 167 -21.57 -21.79 1.42
N PRO A 168 -22.16 -22.81 0.76
CA PRO A 168 -21.41 -23.99 0.31
C PRO A 168 -20.26 -23.65 -0.65
N ALA A 169 -20.47 -22.74 -1.60
CA ALA A 169 -19.42 -22.30 -2.53
C ALA A 169 -18.28 -21.55 -1.82
N TYR A 170 -18.61 -20.71 -0.83
CA TYR A 170 -17.62 -20.02 0.01
C TYR A 170 -16.76 -21.01 0.81
N ILE A 171 -17.38 -22.01 1.45
CA ILE A 171 -16.67 -23.06 2.19
C ILE A 171 -15.83 -23.91 1.24
N LEU A 172 -16.39 -24.38 0.13
CA LEU A 172 -15.67 -25.17 -0.88
C LEU A 172 -14.45 -24.42 -1.42
N CYS A 173 -14.58 -23.13 -1.75
CA CYS A 173 -13.46 -22.30 -2.18
C CYS A 173 -12.37 -22.25 -1.09
N GLY A 174 -12.74 -22.00 0.17
CA GLY A 174 -11.80 -22.00 1.30
C GLY A 174 -11.09 -23.34 1.51
N THR A 175 -11.83 -24.45 1.42
CA THR A 175 -11.27 -25.80 1.53
C THR A 175 -10.32 -26.11 0.38
N LEU A 176 -10.65 -25.76 -0.87
CA LEU A 176 -9.75 -25.93 -2.01
C LEU A 176 -8.48 -25.07 -1.88
N GLN A 177 -8.60 -23.83 -1.37
CA GLN A 177 -7.44 -22.97 -1.07
C GLN A 177 -6.53 -23.61 0.00
N LEU A 178 -7.11 -24.15 1.07
CA LEU A 178 -6.38 -24.84 2.13
C LEU A 178 -5.69 -26.12 1.62
N LEU A 179 -6.40 -26.97 0.88
CA LEU A 179 -5.86 -28.19 0.29
C LEU A 179 -4.75 -27.89 -0.72
N THR A 180 -4.87 -26.81 -1.50
CA THR A 180 -3.79 -26.35 -2.40
C THR A 180 -2.54 -25.96 -1.62
N PHE A 181 -2.71 -25.24 -0.51
CA PHE A 181 -1.59 -24.85 0.35
C PHE A 181 -0.92 -26.06 1.02
N LEU A 182 -1.71 -26.98 1.58
CA LEU A 182 -1.21 -28.21 2.20
C LEU A 182 -0.50 -29.10 1.18
N GLY A 183 -1.11 -29.31 0.01
CA GLY A 183 -0.50 -30.08 -1.08
C GLY A 183 0.82 -29.48 -1.57
N TYR A 184 0.90 -28.15 -1.70
CA TYR A 184 2.15 -27.45 -2.04
C TYR A 184 3.20 -27.59 -0.94
N SER A 185 2.81 -27.52 0.35
CA SER A 185 3.71 -27.71 1.49
C SER A 185 4.26 -29.14 1.55
N CYS A 186 3.41 -30.15 1.34
CA CYS A 186 3.82 -31.55 1.25
C CYS A 186 4.75 -31.80 0.05
N LEU A 187 4.45 -31.23 -1.11
CA LEU A 187 5.32 -31.34 -2.29
C LEU A 187 6.69 -30.70 -2.05
N ALA A 188 6.73 -29.49 -1.48
CA ALA A 188 7.96 -28.82 -1.12
C ALA A 188 8.78 -29.64 -0.10
N ALA A 189 8.14 -30.17 0.94
CA ALA A 189 8.77 -31.03 1.93
C ALA A 189 9.37 -32.31 1.31
N VAL A 190 8.64 -33.00 0.41
CA VAL A 190 9.15 -34.18 -0.30
C VAL A 190 10.33 -33.84 -1.20
N VAL A 191 10.29 -32.72 -1.92
CA VAL A 191 11.38 -32.26 -2.80
C VAL A 191 12.62 -31.89 -1.97
N THR A 192 12.46 -31.15 -0.87
CA THR A 192 13.56 -30.79 0.04
C THR A 192 14.17 -32.02 0.71
N ALA A 193 13.34 -32.95 1.20
CA ALA A 193 13.76 -34.22 1.80
C ALA A 193 14.62 -35.06 0.83
N ARG A 194 14.08 -35.35 -0.36
CA ARG A 194 14.80 -36.14 -1.39
C ARG A 194 16.04 -35.43 -1.91
N GLY A 195 16.01 -34.10 -1.98
CA GLY A 195 17.18 -33.28 -2.30
C GLY A 195 18.27 -33.38 -1.25
N TRP A 196 17.90 -33.33 0.03
CA TRP A 196 18.81 -33.47 1.16
C TRP A 196 19.55 -34.81 1.11
N ASP A 197 18.81 -35.92 1.05
CA ASP A 197 19.37 -37.28 0.97
C ASP A 197 20.32 -37.45 -0.23
N TRP A 198 19.96 -36.85 -1.37
CA TRP A 198 20.79 -36.89 -2.57
C TRP A 198 22.06 -36.04 -2.44
N MET A 199 22.00 -34.88 -1.78
CA MET A 199 23.18 -34.02 -1.57
C MET A 199 24.13 -34.58 -0.51
N SER A 200 23.60 -35.12 0.60
CA SER A 200 24.38 -35.65 1.72
C SER A 200 25.14 -36.93 1.35
N GLY A 201 24.59 -37.77 0.47
CA GLY A 201 25.26 -38.96 -0.08
C GLY A 201 26.40 -38.68 -1.08
N ALA A 202 27.07 -37.53 -1.02
CA ALA A 202 28.19 -37.16 -1.89
C ALA A 202 29.52 -37.18 -1.12
N SER A 203 30.56 -37.75 -1.73
CA SER A 203 31.91 -37.74 -1.15
C SER A 203 32.61 -36.40 -1.36
N GLY A 204 33.00 -35.78 -0.24
CA GLY A 204 33.80 -34.56 -0.21
C GLY A 204 33.05 -33.26 -0.56
N ALA A 205 33.60 -32.13 -0.12
CA ALA A 205 32.95 -30.81 -0.25
C ALA A 205 32.67 -30.41 -1.72
N GLY A 206 33.53 -30.79 -2.66
CA GLY A 206 33.31 -30.57 -4.09
C GLY A 206 32.12 -31.35 -4.65
N GLY A 207 31.93 -32.60 -4.22
CA GLY A 207 30.78 -33.43 -4.60
C GLY A 207 29.47 -32.86 -4.05
N VAL A 208 29.46 -32.47 -2.77
CA VAL A 208 28.31 -31.80 -2.14
C VAL A 208 27.97 -30.48 -2.86
N TYR A 209 28.96 -29.66 -3.19
CA TYR A 209 28.76 -28.41 -3.93
C TYR A 209 28.16 -28.64 -5.31
N VAL A 210 28.67 -29.59 -6.10
CA VAL A 210 28.11 -29.90 -7.43
C VAL A 210 26.67 -30.41 -7.32
N ARG A 211 26.35 -31.29 -6.35
CA ARG A 211 24.96 -31.72 -6.12
C ARG A 211 24.07 -30.56 -5.65
N ALA A 212 24.57 -29.65 -4.81
CA ALA A 212 23.83 -28.47 -4.39
C ALA A 212 23.54 -27.49 -5.55
N VAL A 213 24.49 -27.31 -6.49
CA VAL A 213 24.27 -26.58 -7.75
C VAL A 213 23.17 -27.24 -8.59
N LEU A 214 23.26 -28.55 -8.81
CA LEU A 214 22.31 -29.28 -9.65
C LEU A 214 20.90 -29.33 -9.04
N PHE A 215 20.79 -29.65 -7.75
CA PHE A 215 19.52 -29.65 -7.02
C PHE A 215 18.93 -28.25 -6.95
N GLY A 216 19.74 -27.25 -6.58
CA GLY A 216 19.33 -25.84 -6.56
C GLY A 216 18.81 -25.39 -7.92
N ALA A 217 19.52 -25.68 -9.01
CA ALA A 217 19.07 -25.36 -10.36
C ALA A 217 17.76 -26.06 -10.73
N ALA A 218 17.61 -27.36 -10.43
CA ALA A 218 16.37 -28.10 -10.68
C ALA A 218 15.18 -27.50 -9.91
N VAL A 219 15.35 -27.22 -8.61
CA VAL A 219 14.32 -26.59 -7.77
C VAL A 219 14.00 -25.18 -8.26
N PHE A 220 15.01 -24.35 -8.57
CA PHE A 220 14.80 -23.00 -9.07
C PHE A 220 14.04 -22.99 -10.40
N LEU A 221 14.46 -23.82 -11.36
CA LEU A 221 13.78 -23.96 -12.65
C LEU A 221 12.35 -24.49 -12.47
N GLY A 222 12.14 -25.46 -11.58
CA GLY A 222 10.81 -25.97 -11.21
C GLY A 222 9.90 -24.88 -10.64
N LEU A 223 10.37 -24.12 -9.64
CA LEU A 223 9.64 -23.00 -9.05
C LEU A 223 9.38 -21.85 -10.05
N CYS A 224 10.25 -21.67 -11.05
CA CYS A 224 10.06 -20.69 -12.12
C CYS A 224 8.99 -21.15 -13.13
N ALA A 225 9.07 -22.41 -13.59
CA ALA A 225 8.24 -22.97 -14.65
C ALA A 225 6.84 -23.39 -14.15
N PHE A 226 6.73 -23.91 -12.92
CA PHE A 226 5.47 -24.42 -12.38
C PHE A 226 4.33 -23.39 -12.40
N PRO A 227 4.51 -22.12 -11.98
CA PRO A 227 3.47 -21.10 -12.11
C PRO A 227 3.06 -20.78 -13.55
N VAL A 228 3.98 -20.92 -14.52
CA VAL A 228 3.68 -20.73 -15.95
C VAL A 228 2.83 -21.88 -16.46
N LEU A 229 3.23 -23.13 -16.19
CA LEU A 229 2.45 -24.33 -16.55
C LEU A 229 1.08 -24.32 -15.88
N ALA A 230 1.02 -24.01 -14.58
CA ALA A 230 -0.22 -23.89 -13.82
C ALA A 230 -1.16 -22.81 -14.41
N LYS A 231 -0.64 -21.66 -14.87
CA LYS A 231 -1.45 -20.65 -15.58
C LYS A 231 -2.06 -21.21 -16.85
N TRP A 232 -1.27 -21.88 -17.69
CA TRP A 232 -1.75 -22.41 -18.97
C TRP A 232 -2.74 -23.57 -18.81
N VAL A 233 -2.56 -24.44 -17.81
CA VAL A 233 -3.48 -25.55 -17.50
C VAL A 233 -4.74 -25.08 -16.76
N LEU A 234 -4.61 -24.25 -15.71
CA LEU A 234 -5.73 -23.84 -14.87
C LEU A 234 -6.55 -22.68 -15.45
N VAL A 235 -6.03 -21.91 -16.40
CA VAL A 235 -6.74 -20.75 -16.98
C VAL A 235 -6.67 -20.70 -18.50
N GLY A 236 -5.52 -21.03 -19.09
CA GLY A 236 -5.28 -20.83 -20.52
C GLY A 236 -4.94 -19.36 -20.84
N ARG A 237 -5.64 -18.74 -21.79
CA ARG A 237 -5.48 -17.31 -22.11
C ARG A 237 -6.44 -16.45 -21.28
N TRP A 238 -5.92 -15.43 -20.60
CA TRP A 238 -6.75 -14.39 -20.00
C TRP A 238 -7.52 -13.64 -21.10
N THR A 239 -8.78 -13.37 -20.83
CA THR A 239 -9.73 -12.60 -21.66
C THR A 239 -10.49 -11.66 -20.74
N GLN A 240 -11.13 -10.63 -21.29
CA GLN A 240 -12.01 -9.76 -20.51
C GLN A 240 -13.21 -10.57 -20.04
N ARG A 241 -13.41 -10.69 -18.71
CA ARG A 241 -14.52 -11.44 -18.10
C ARG A 241 -14.74 -11.03 -16.66
N GLU A 242 -15.91 -11.39 -16.16
CA GLU A 242 -16.30 -11.22 -14.75
C GLU A 242 -16.22 -12.57 -14.02
N LEU A 243 -15.45 -12.65 -12.94
CA LEU A 243 -15.31 -13.83 -12.10
C LEU A 243 -15.91 -13.55 -10.73
N ARG A 244 -17.05 -14.17 -10.41
CA ARG A 244 -17.70 -14.03 -9.09
C ARG A 244 -16.76 -14.55 -8.01
N VAL A 245 -16.46 -13.71 -7.01
CA VAL A 245 -15.55 -14.08 -5.91
C VAL A 245 -16.14 -15.29 -5.16
N TRP A 246 -15.26 -16.17 -4.69
CA TRP A 246 -15.59 -17.47 -4.07
C TRP A 246 -16.21 -18.54 -5.00
N SER A 247 -16.29 -18.31 -6.32
CA SER A 247 -16.61 -19.36 -7.29
C SER A 247 -15.41 -20.26 -7.60
N LEU A 248 -15.63 -21.40 -8.28
CA LEU A 248 -14.54 -22.26 -8.77
C LEU A 248 -13.64 -21.53 -9.79
N ALA A 249 -14.21 -20.62 -10.60
CA ALA A 249 -13.45 -19.78 -11.52
C ALA A 249 -12.58 -18.76 -10.76
N TYR A 250 -13.08 -18.23 -9.65
CA TYR A 250 -12.29 -17.41 -8.72
C TYR A 250 -11.17 -18.22 -8.03
N PHE A 251 -11.43 -19.46 -7.61
CA PHE A 251 -10.38 -20.33 -7.06
C PHE A 251 -9.23 -20.55 -8.07
N ARG A 252 -9.55 -20.85 -9.33
CA ARG A 252 -8.55 -20.98 -10.43
C ARG A 252 -7.75 -19.68 -10.61
N PHE A 253 -8.40 -18.53 -10.57
CA PHE A 253 -7.74 -17.21 -10.57
C PHE A 253 -6.83 -17.01 -9.35
N TRP A 254 -7.30 -17.30 -8.15
CA TRP A 254 -6.53 -17.17 -6.90
C TRP A 254 -5.29 -18.06 -6.88
N ALA A 255 -5.40 -19.31 -7.36
CA ALA A 255 -4.29 -20.25 -7.39
C ALA A 255 -3.18 -19.75 -8.33
N VAL A 256 -3.54 -19.38 -9.56
CA VAL A 256 -2.59 -18.80 -10.53
C VAL A 256 -2.00 -17.49 -10.01
N ARG A 257 -2.83 -16.59 -9.46
CA ARG A 257 -2.36 -15.33 -8.88
C ARG A 257 -1.31 -15.55 -7.81
N THR A 258 -1.60 -16.44 -6.84
CA THR A 258 -0.73 -16.70 -5.70
C THR A 258 0.61 -17.23 -6.21
N LEU A 259 0.60 -18.24 -7.08
CA LEU A 259 1.80 -18.82 -7.68
C LEU A 259 2.63 -17.83 -8.52
N VAL A 260 1.97 -16.91 -9.24
CA VAL A 260 2.65 -15.86 -10.03
C VAL A 260 3.28 -14.80 -9.13
N GLN A 261 2.58 -14.38 -8.06
CA GLN A 261 3.07 -13.37 -7.12
C GLN A 261 4.17 -13.88 -6.18
N THR A 262 4.26 -15.20 -5.95
CA THR A 262 5.34 -15.83 -5.16
C THR A 262 6.49 -16.38 -6.00
N ASN A 263 6.50 -16.18 -7.33
CA ASN A 263 7.51 -16.73 -8.22
C ASN A 263 8.91 -16.09 -7.96
N PRO A 264 10.01 -16.89 -7.90
CA PRO A 264 11.36 -16.34 -7.71
C PRO A 264 11.79 -15.28 -8.73
N LEU A 265 11.25 -15.30 -9.95
CA LEU A 265 11.58 -14.34 -11.02
C LEU A 265 11.13 -12.90 -10.70
N VAL A 266 10.27 -12.70 -9.70
CA VAL A 266 9.90 -11.37 -9.18
C VAL A 266 11.09 -10.67 -8.48
N LEU A 267 12.06 -11.45 -7.95
CA LEU A 267 13.31 -10.92 -7.40
C LEU A 267 14.22 -10.28 -8.48
N PHE A 268 13.97 -10.58 -9.75
CA PHE A 268 14.69 -10.07 -10.91
C PHE A 268 13.94 -8.87 -11.56
N THR A 269 13.10 -8.16 -10.82
CA THR A 269 12.51 -6.88 -11.27
C THR A 269 13.60 -5.88 -11.71
N GLY A 270 13.42 -5.29 -12.89
CA GLY A 270 14.47 -4.54 -13.60
C GLY A 270 15.45 -5.38 -14.42
N SER A 271 15.22 -6.69 -14.58
CA SER A 271 16.00 -7.60 -15.42
C SER A 271 15.22 -8.04 -16.67
N PRO A 272 15.89 -8.35 -17.79
CA PRO A 272 15.25 -8.96 -18.95
C PRO A 272 14.61 -10.32 -18.65
N LEU A 273 15.11 -11.06 -17.65
CA LEU A 273 14.50 -12.30 -17.16
C LEU A 273 13.04 -12.10 -16.73
N TYR A 274 12.75 -11.01 -16.01
CA TYR A 274 11.39 -10.69 -15.56
C TYR A 274 10.47 -10.37 -16.75
N THR A 275 10.97 -9.66 -17.78
CA THR A 275 10.19 -9.46 -19.02
C THR A 275 9.96 -10.77 -19.79
N GLY A 276 10.92 -11.71 -19.76
CA GLY A 276 10.78 -13.04 -20.35
C GLY A 276 9.72 -13.87 -19.64
N TYR A 277 9.72 -13.83 -18.30
CA TYR A 277 8.70 -14.46 -17.46
C TYR A 277 7.28 -13.95 -17.78
N LEU A 278 7.10 -12.63 -17.85
CA LEU A 278 5.79 -12.06 -18.19
C LEU A 278 5.34 -12.43 -19.62
N ARG A 279 6.26 -12.51 -20.59
CA ARG A 279 5.94 -13.04 -21.93
C ARG A 279 5.55 -14.52 -21.90
N ALA A 280 6.23 -15.36 -21.11
CA ALA A 280 5.88 -16.78 -20.95
C ALA A 280 4.50 -16.99 -20.29
N LEU A 281 4.07 -16.05 -19.44
CA LEU A 281 2.70 -15.96 -18.93
C LEU A 281 1.69 -15.39 -19.93
N GLY A 282 2.11 -14.90 -21.10
CA GLY A 282 1.24 -14.41 -22.19
C GLY A 282 1.26 -12.89 -22.44
N ALA A 283 2.02 -12.10 -21.69
CA ALA A 283 2.06 -10.64 -21.88
C ALA A 283 2.76 -10.22 -23.18
N LYS A 284 2.17 -9.25 -23.87
CA LYS A 284 2.67 -8.73 -25.16
C LYS A 284 3.71 -7.63 -24.91
N ILE A 285 4.95 -8.01 -24.63
CA ILE A 285 6.02 -7.07 -24.26
C ILE A 285 7.04 -6.91 -25.40
N GLY A 286 7.17 -5.68 -25.92
CA GLY A 286 8.09 -5.29 -26.99
C GLY A 286 9.58 -5.41 -26.63
N ARG A 287 10.44 -5.04 -27.58
CA ARG A 287 11.90 -5.00 -27.38
C ARG A 287 12.30 -3.85 -26.44
N ASP A 288 13.42 -3.98 -25.75
CA ASP A 288 14.01 -2.94 -24.89
C ASP A 288 13.14 -2.40 -23.72
N VAL A 289 12.02 -3.06 -23.38
CA VAL A 289 11.18 -2.69 -22.23
C VAL A 289 11.91 -2.88 -20.89
N THR A 290 11.68 -1.98 -19.94
CA THR A 290 12.17 -2.07 -18.56
C THR A 290 11.02 -1.95 -17.57
N ILE A 291 10.81 -2.96 -16.71
CA ILE A 291 9.79 -2.92 -15.65
C ILE A 291 10.47 -3.06 -14.28
N LEU A 292 10.39 -2.00 -13.46
CA LEU A 292 10.99 -1.89 -12.14
C LEU A 292 9.98 -2.13 -10.99
N SER A 293 8.67 -2.09 -11.27
CA SER A 293 7.64 -2.38 -10.28
C SER A 293 7.64 -3.84 -9.82
N LYS A 294 7.43 -4.02 -8.51
CA LYS A 294 7.24 -5.32 -7.84
C LYS A 294 5.78 -5.77 -7.81
N HIS A 295 4.83 -4.94 -8.25
CA HIS A 295 3.43 -5.31 -8.39
C HIS A 295 3.24 -6.12 -9.68
N VAL A 296 3.26 -7.45 -9.54
CA VAL A 296 3.24 -8.37 -10.68
C VAL A 296 1.87 -8.34 -11.38
N PRO A 297 1.80 -8.11 -12.71
CA PRO A 297 0.56 -8.24 -13.47
C PRO A 297 0.09 -9.70 -13.46
N VAL A 298 -1.20 -9.93 -13.19
CA VAL A 298 -1.77 -11.28 -13.00
C VAL A 298 -2.50 -11.74 -14.26
N CYS A 299 -3.32 -10.88 -14.85
CA CYS A 299 -4.02 -11.17 -16.10
C CYS A 299 -3.15 -10.81 -17.31
N THR A 300 -2.02 -11.48 -17.41
CA THR A 300 -0.90 -11.18 -18.32
C THR A 300 -1.26 -11.09 -19.80
N ASP A 301 -2.13 -11.94 -20.35
CA ASP A 301 -2.52 -11.85 -21.78
C ASP A 301 -3.26 -10.54 -22.14
N LEU A 302 -3.75 -9.81 -21.13
CA LEU A 302 -4.40 -8.50 -21.27
C LEU A 302 -3.41 -7.32 -21.13
N LEU A 303 -2.14 -7.58 -20.80
CA LEU A 303 -1.09 -6.57 -20.74
C LEU A 303 -0.38 -6.45 -22.10
N THR A 304 -0.38 -5.24 -22.65
CA THR A 304 0.42 -4.89 -23.84
C THR A 304 1.38 -3.76 -23.47
N VAL A 305 2.66 -3.93 -23.82
CA VAL A 305 3.72 -2.94 -23.58
C VAL A 305 4.58 -2.81 -24.82
N GLY A 306 4.52 -1.64 -25.49
CA GLY A 306 5.31 -1.34 -26.68
C GLY A 306 6.81 -1.30 -26.42
N ALA A 307 7.59 -1.28 -27.51
CA ALA A 307 9.04 -1.31 -27.41
C ALA A 307 9.60 -0.05 -26.73
N GLY A 308 10.68 -0.18 -25.96
CA GLY A 308 11.38 0.94 -25.32
C GLY A 308 10.77 1.48 -24.03
N THR A 309 9.54 1.09 -23.70
CA THR A 309 8.76 1.58 -22.56
C THR A 309 9.38 1.26 -21.21
N VAL A 310 9.32 2.23 -20.29
CA VAL A 310 9.85 2.17 -18.93
C VAL A 310 8.73 2.32 -17.91
N VAL A 311 8.59 1.32 -17.04
CA VAL A 311 7.68 1.34 -15.88
C VAL A 311 8.52 1.39 -14.61
N ARG A 312 8.40 2.47 -13.83
CA ARG A 312 9.14 2.68 -12.58
C ARG A 312 8.65 1.79 -11.43
N LYS A 313 9.30 1.88 -10.27
CA LYS A 313 8.91 1.11 -9.08
C LYS A 313 7.53 1.51 -8.57
N ASP A 314 6.93 0.61 -7.80
CA ASP A 314 5.65 0.79 -7.09
C ASP A 314 4.40 1.10 -7.96
N ALA A 315 4.53 1.16 -9.28
CA ALA A 315 3.40 1.27 -10.21
C ALA A 315 2.50 0.02 -10.19
N TYR A 316 1.18 0.18 -10.25
CA TYR A 316 0.19 -0.90 -10.34
C TYR A 316 -0.31 -1.04 -11.78
N LEU A 317 -0.22 -2.25 -12.34
CA LEU A 317 -0.70 -2.63 -13.67
C LEU A 317 -1.28 -4.06 -13.65
N THR A 318 -2.16 -4.36 -12.69
CA THR A 318 -2.59 -5.73 -12.35
C THR A 318 -3.35 -6.47 -13.47
N CYS A 319 -3.96 -5.72 -14.39
CA CYS A 319 -4.92 -6.19 -15.42
C CYS A 319 -6.20 -6.85 -14.87
N TYR A 320 -6.47 -6.62 -13.58
CA TYR A 320 -7.75 -6.93 -12.93
C TYR A 320 -8.04 -5.93 -11.80
N ARG A 321 -9.31 -5.78 -11.46
CA ARG A 321 -9.77 -5.21 -10.18
C ARG A 321 -10.85 -6.09 -9.56
N ALA A 322 -11.03 -5.99 -8.26
CA ALA A 322 -12.20 -6.50 -7.56
C ALA A 322 -13.21 -5.37 -7.36
N ASP A 323 -14.48 -5.62 -7.65
CA ASP A 323 -15.56 -4.65 -7.57
C ASP A 323 -16.87 -5.36 -7.24
N ALA A 324 -17.58 -4.93 -6.20
CA ALA A 324 -18.86 -5.49 -5.75
C ALA A 324 -18.90 -7.04 -5.68
N GLY A 325 -17.85 -7.69 -5.16
CA GLY A 325 -17.77 -9.16 -5.06
C GLY A 325 -17.49 -9.90 -6.38
N VAL A 326 -16.98 -9.20 -7.41
CA VAL A 326 -16.56 -9.76 -8.69
C VAL A 326 -15.14 -9.31 -9.04
N ILE A 327 -14.30 -10.23 -9.52
CA ILE A 327 -13.04 -9.86 -10.18
C ILE A 327 -13.34 -9.55 -11.65
N ARG A 328 -13.11 -8.30 -12.04
CA ARG A 328 -13.21 -7.82 -13.42
C ARG A 328 -11.81 -7.84 -14.03
N THR A 329 -11.59 -8.64 -15.08
CA THR A 329 -10.33 -8.64 -15.84
C THR A 329 -10.43 -7.66 -17.02
N GLY A 330 -9.35 -6.95 -17.33
CA GLY A 330 -9.37 -6.00 -18.45
C GLY A 330 -7.98 -5.52 -18.88
N PRO A 331 -7.87 -4.86 -20.03
CA PRO A 331 -6.61 -4.57 -20.68
C PRO A 331 -5.91 -3.36 -20.07
N VAL A 332 -4.57 -3.39 -20.11
CA VAL A 332 -3.71 -2.22 -19.92
C VAL A 332 -2.77 -2.16 -21.11
N VAL A 333 -2.83 -1.07 -21.88
CA VAL A 333 -2.09 -0.93 -23.14
C VAL A 333 -1.12 0.24 -23.04
N LEU A 334 0.17 -0.05 -22.99
CA LEU A 334 1.24 0.93 -23.07
C LEU A 334 1.81 0.91 -24.49
N GLY A 335 1.87 2.07 -25.13
CA GLY A 335 2.54 2.27 -26.42
C GLY A 335 4.05 2.09 -26.35
N ARG A 336 4.73 2.53 -27.40
CA ARG A 336 6.18 2.54 -27.56
C ARG A 336 6.80 3.73 -26.83
N ASP A 337 8.00 3.53 -26.29
CA ASP A 337 8.84 4.56 -25.67
C ASP A 337 8.08 5.40 -24.61
N VAL A 338 7.10 4.77 -23.92
CA VAL A 338 6.26 5.35 -22.86
C VAL A 338 7.02 5.40 -21.53
N LEU A 339 6.76 6.42 -20.71
CA LEU A 339 7.24 6.52 -19.34
C LEU A 339 6.08 6.46 -18.34
N VAL A 340 6.03 5.40 -17.52
CA VAL A 340 5.12 5.31 -16.37
C VAL A 340 5.93 5.55 -15.10
N SER A 341 5.68 6.67 -14.42
CA SER A 341 6.43 7.08 -13.24
C SER A 341 6.03 6.30 -11.97
N GLU A 342 6.69 6.64 -10.86
CA GLU A 342 6.61 5.94 -9.59
C GLU A 342 5.29 6.18 -8.83
N ALA A 343 4.85 5.17 -8.06
CA ALA A 343 3.59 5.19 -7.30
C ALA A 343 2.35 5.55 -8.15
N THR A 344 2.32 5.05 -9.39
CA THR A 344 1.18 5.23 -10.31
C THR A 344 0.21 4.05 -10.24
N VAL A 345 -1.07 4.29 -10.55
CA VAL A 345 -2.11 3.24 -10.59
C VAL A 345 -2.82 3.25 -11.93
N LEU A 346 -2.62 2.19 -12.73
CA LEU A 346 -3.30 1.96 -14.00
C LEU A 346 -4.44 0.97 -13.79
N ASP A 347 -5.68 1.45 -13.91
CA ASP A 347 -6.89 0.64 -13.83
C ASP A 347 -7.09 -0.22 -15.10
N ILE A 348 -8.06 -1.13 -15.08
CA ILE A 348 -8.43 -1.88 -16.28
C ILE A 348 -9.12 -0.97 -17.30
N GLY A 349 -8.85 -1.18 -18.59
CA GLY A 349 -9.40 -0.39 -19.68
C GLY A 349 -8.74 0.99 -19.82
N THR A 350 -7.45 1.11 -19.51
CA THR A 350 -6.64 2.31 -19.72
C THR A 350 -5.59 2.11 -20.79
N SER A 351 -5.23 3.18 -21.51
CA SER A 351 -4.11 3.16 -22.46
C SER A 351 -3.21 4.39 -22.36
N LEU A 352 -1.98 4.24 -22.83
CA LEU A 352 -1.04 5.34 -23.10
C LEU A 352 -0.50 5.17 -24.52
N GLY A 353 -0.61 6.22 -25.34
CA GLY A 353 -0.09 6.24 -26.71
C GLY A 353 1.44 6.27 -26.78
N ASP A 354 1.99 6.15 -27.99
CA ASP A 354 3.43 6.15 -28.20
C ASP A 354 4.07 7.48 -27.72
N GLY A 355 5.19 7.40 -27.00
CA GLY A 355 5.90 8.55 -26.42
C GLY A 355 5.23 9.23 -25.22
N ALA A 356 4.04 8.76 -24.80
CA ALA A 356 3.31 9.35 -23.68
C ALA A 356 4.04 9.20 -22.33
N ARG A 357 3.82 10.17 -21.42
CA ARG A 357 4.39 10.16 -20.06
C ARG A 357 3.31 10.33 -18.99
N LEU A 358 3.35 9.51 -17.95
CA LEU A 358 2.52 9.63 -16.76
C LEU A 358 3.39 9.95 -15.54
N GLY A 359 3.09 11.05 -14.85
CA GLY A 359 3.81 11.55 -13.69
C GLY A 359 3.71 10.68 -12.43
N HIS A 360 4.49 11.00 -11.40
CA HIS A 360 4.46 10.25 -10.13
C HIS A 360 3.14 10.47 -9.38
N ALA A 361 2.81 9.58 -8.45
CA ALA A 361 1.60 9.68 -7.61
C ALA A 361 0.30 9.95 -8.43
N SER A 362 0.20 9.32 -9.61
CA SER A 362 -0.84 9.60 -10.61
C SER A 362 -1.63 8.34 -10.99
N SER A 363 -2.90 8.47 -11.35
CA SER A 363 -3.75 7.33 -11.69
C SER A 363 -4.56 7.53 -12.97
N LEU A 364 -4.57 6.51 -13.83
CA LEU A 364 -5.53 6.38 -14.92
C LEU A 364 -6.69 5.50 -14.46
N HIS A 365 -7.90 6.04 -14.52
CA HIS A 365 -9.16 5.33 -14.26
C HIS A 365 -9.70 4.70 -15.55
N THR A 366 -10.51 3.64 -15.46
CA THR A 366 -11.13 2.98 -16.63
C THR A 366 -11.71 3.97 -17.64
N GLY A 367 -11.33 3.81 -18.91
CA GLY A 367 -11.76 4.67 -20.01
C GLY A 367 -10.79 5.82 -20.32
N GLN A 368 -9.86 6.15 -19.42
CA GLN A 368 -8.82 7.15 -19.72
C GLN A 368 -7.76 6.57 -20.66
N ALA A 369 -7.49 7.32 -21.73
CA ALA A 369 -6.42 7.09 -22.67
C ALA A 369 -5.55 8.36 -22.73
N VAL A 370 -4.24 8.22 -22.52
CA VAL A 370 -3.28 9.31 -22.73
C VAL A 370 -2.90 9.33 -24.22
N PRO A 371 -3.10 10.43 -24.96
CA PRO A 371 -2.71 10.52 -26.37
C PRO A 371 -1.20 10.36 -26.59
N ALA A 372 -0.79 10.06 -27.82
CA ALA A 372 0.62 9.91 -28.18
C ALA A 372 1.39 11.23 -27.97
N GLY A 373 2.60 11.13 -27.40
CA GLY A 373 3.45 12.27 -27.07
C GLY A 373 3.00 13.15 -25.90
N GLU A 374 1.80 12.95 -25.33
CA GLU A 374 1.29 13.79 -24.25
C GLU A 374 1.85 13.43 -22.87
N HIS A 375 1.92 14.46 -22.01
CA HIS A 375 2.32 14.32 -20.61
C HIS A 375 1.11 14.55 -19.70
N TRP A 376 0.84 13.60 -18.81
CA TRP A 376 -0.30 13.62 -17.89
C TRP A 376 0.17 13.38 -16.44
N HIS A 377 -0.51 13.97 -15.47
CA HIS A 377 -0.28 13.73 -14.03
C HIS A 377 -1.58 13.90 -13.24
N GLY A 378 -1.62 13.45 -11.99
CA GLY A 378 -2.79 13.59 -11.13
C GLY A 378 -3.56 12.30 -10.90
N SER A 379 -4.52 12.36 -9.98
CA SER A 379 -5.44 11.28 -9.63
C SER A 379 -6.86 11.83 -9.54
N PRO A 380 -7.74 11.62 -10.53
CA PRO A 380 -7.44 11.04 -11.85
C PRO A 380 -6.44 11.90 -12.65
N ALA A 381 -5.71 11.29 -13.57
CA ALA A 381 -4.71 12.03 -14.35
C ALA A 381 -5.36 12.98 -15.35
N GLN A 382 -4.68 14.10 -15.57
CA GLN A 382 -5.03 15.20 -16.47
C GLN A 382 -3.76 15.70 -17.19
N ARG A 383 -3.93 16.30 -18.37
CA ARG A 383 -2.82 16.83 -19.20
C ARG A 383 -2.02 17.89 -18.44
N THR A 384 -0.70 17.90 -18.64
CA THR A 384 0.24 18.83 -18.00
C THR A 384 1.41 19.17 -18.93
N GLU A 385 1.99 20.36 -18.75
CA GLU A 385 3.26 20.74 -19.39
C GLU A 385 4.48 20.43 -18.50
N ALA A 386 4.26 19.87 -17.29
CA ALA A 386 5.33 19.56 -16.34
C ALA A 386 6.37 18.57 -16.93
N GLY A 387 7.59 19.07 -17.13
CA GLY A 387 8.70 18.34 -17.72
C GLY A 387 9.22 17.20 -16.83
N HIS A 388 8.88 15.96 -17.19
CA HIS A 388 9.41 14.77 -16.52
C HIS A 388 10.81 14.45 -17.05
N ARG A 389 11.83 14.64 -16.19
CA ARG A 389 13.24 14.43 -16.55
C ARG A 389 13.49 12.98 -16.97
N THR A 390 14.25 12.84 -18.06
CA THR A 390 14.73 11.58 -18.62
C THR A 390 16.20 11.76 -18.99
N PRO A 391 17.07 10.76 -18.78
CA PRO A 391 18.46 10.80 -19.21
C PRO A 391 18.61 11.13 -20.70
N ASP A 392 19.52 12.06 -21.00
CA ASP A 392 19.68 12.64 -22.35
C ASP A 392 20.53 11.74 -23.27
N ALA A 393 21.56 11.07 -22.72
CA ALA A 393 22.46 10.24 -23.50
C ALA A 393 21.80 8.93 -23.96
N ALA A 394 21.71 8.75 -25.28
CA ALA A 394 21.34 7.48 -25.91
C ALA A 394 22.57 6.57 -26.08
N PHE A 395 22.59 5.42 -25.42
CA PHE A 395 23.62 4.39 -25.65
C PHE A 395 23.11 3.33 -26.63
N ARG A 396 24.02 2.68 -27.37
CA ARG A 396 23.70 1.44 -28.10
C ARG A 396 23.12 0.43 -27.12
N SER A 397 22.06 -0.30 -27.50
CA SER A 397 21.46 -1.34 -26.63
C SER A 397 22.54 -2.36 -26.22
N THR A 398 22.66 -2.66 -24.93
CA THR A 398 23.50 -3.75 -24.42
C THR A 398 22.88 -5.10 -24.85
N PRO A 399 23.66 -6.20 -24.88
CA PRO A 399 23.09 -7.53 -24.91
C PRO A 399 22.37 -7.81 -23.57
N ARG A 400 21.14 -7.29 -23.44
CA ARG A 400 20.21 -7.49 -22.32
C ARG A 400 20.18 -8.96 -21.88
N MET A 401 20.23 -9.89 -22.84
CA MET A 401 20.27 -11.32 -22.58
C MET A 401 21.50 -11.77 -21.79
N ALA A 402 22.70 -11.27 -22.09
CA ALA A 402 23.93 -11.60 -21.36
C ALA A 402 23.87 -11.12 -19.89
N TYR A 403 23.30 -9.94 -19.64
CA TYR A 403 23.04 -9.46 -18.27
C TYR A 403 22.07 -10.39 -17.51
N GLY A 404 20.98 -10.81 -18.15
CA GLY A 404 20.05 -11.79 -17.58
C GLY A 404 20.72 -13.13 -17.28
N THR A 405 21.49 -13.67 -18.23
CA THR A 405 22.25 -14.90 -18.05
C THR A 405 23.27 -14.80 -16.92
N LEU A 406 24.02 -13.70 -16.82
CA LEU A 406 24.99 -13.50 -15.72
C LEU A 406 24.28 -13.47 -14.35
N GLN A 407 23.15 -12.77 -14.24
CA GLN A 407 22.36 -12.79 -13.00
C GLN A 407 21.85 -14.19 -12.65
N LEU A 408 21.38 -14.95 -13.64
CA LEU A 408 20.94 -16.32 -13.44
C LEU A 408 22.10 -17.22 -12.98
N LEU A 409 23.26 -17.14 -13.64
CA LEU A 409 24.47 -17.87 -13.25
C LEU A 409 24.93 -17.50 -11.83
N SER A 410 24.90 -16.22 -11.43
CA SER A 410 25.22 -15.83 -10.05
C SER A 410 24.25 -16.45 -9.04
N VAL A 411 22.96 -16.57 -9.35
CA VAL A 411 21.99 -17.22 -8.46
C VAL A 411 22.21 -18.73 -8.42
N LEU A 412 22.39 -19.38 -9.57
CA LEU A 412 22.51 -20.84 -9.66
C LEU A 412 23.87 -21.39 -9.19
N LEU A 413 24.96 -20.64 -9.38
CA LEU A 413 26.32 -21.08 -9.08
C LEU A 413 26.87 -20.50 -7.76
N VAL A 414 26.34 -19.38 -7.27
CA VAL A 414 26.88 -18.74 -6.03
C VAL A 414 25.83 -18.71 -4.93
N TYR A 415 24.74 -17.97 -5.12
CA TYR A 415 23.81 -17.70 -4.01
C TYR A 415 23.04 -18.93 -3.54
N LEU A 416 22.54 -19.76 -4.47
CA LEU A 416 21.74 -20.93 -4.14
C LEU A 416 22.58 -22.11 -3.59
N PRO A 417 23.77 -22.44 -4.13
CA PRO A 417 24.68 -23.40 -3.53
C PRO A 417 25.20 -22.93 -2.16
N LEU A 418 25.45 -21.63 -1.97
CA LEU A 418 25.82 -21.09 -0.66
C LEU A 418 24.66 -21.19 0.34
N ALA A 419 23.42 -20.93 -0.08
CA ALA A 419 22.25 -21.04 0.79
C ALA A 419 21.89 -22.49 1.17
N ILE A 420 22.04 -23.44 0.25
CA ILE A 420 21.71 -24.87 0.47
C ILE A 420 22.91 -25.62 1.03
N GLY A 421 24.04 -25.57 0.33
CA GLY A 421 25.28 -26.26 0.70
C GLY A 421 26.01 -25.61 1.88
N GLY A 422 25.91 -24.29 2.07
CA GLY A 422 26.49 -23.61 3.24
C GLY A 422 25.88 -24.08 4.57
N VAL A 423 24.61 -24.49 4.58
CA VAL A 423 23.99 -25.16 5.73
C VAL A 423 24.66 -26.52 5.96
N SER A 424 24.86 -27.35 4.93
CA SER A 424 25.56 -28.63 5.08
C SER A 424 27.02 -28.49 5.55
N MET A 425 27.73 -27.45 5.09
CA MET A 425 29.09 -27.14 5.56
C MET A 425 29.11 -26.63 7.01
N LEU A 426 28.10 -25.86 7.43
CA LEU A 426 27.94 -25.41 8.81
C LEU A 426 27.63 -26.59 9.75
N LEU A 427 26.77 -27.51 9.32
CA LEU A 427 26.46 -28.75 10.06
C LEU A 427 27.71 -29.64 10.21
N ALA A 428 28.52 -29.79 9.14
CA ALA A 428 29.78 -30.52 9.19
C ALA A 428 30.85 -29.83 10.07
N ALA A 429 30.87 -28.49 10.09
CA ALA A 429 31.80 -27.70 10.91
C ALA A 429 31.42 -27.65 12.40
N VAL A 430 30.19 -28.01 12.77
CA VAL A 430 29.72 -28.02 14.16
C VAL A 430 29.15 -29.41 14.51
N PRO A 431 30.00 -30.36 14.98
CA PRO A 431 29.62 -31.75 15.18
C PRO A 431 28.36 -32.01 16.03
N ARG A 432 28.01 -31.10 16.95
CA ARG A 432 26.79 -31.20 17.77
C ARG A 432 25.49 -30.92 17.00
N LEU A 433 25.54 -30.14 15.92
CA LEU A 433 24.40 -30.01 15.01
C LEU A 433 24.29 -31.23 14.08
N ALA A 434 25.42 -31.89 13.75
CA ALA A 434 25.39 -33.14 12.99
C ALA A 434 24.71 -34.27 13.79
N SER A 435 24.91 -34.35 15.11
CA SER A 435 24.26 -35.36 15.96
C SER A 435 22.73 -35.25 16.06
N LEU A 436 22.11 -34.16 15.58
CA LEU A 436 20.65 -34.06 15.41
C LEU A 436 20.13 -34.82 14.18
N LEU A 437 21.03 -35.33 13.35
CA LEU A 437 20.75 -36.13 12.16
C LEU A 437 21.20 -37.60 12.33
N ASP A 438 21.74 -37.96 13.49
CA ASP A 438 22.16 -39.33 13.81
C ASP A 438 20.97 -40.17 14.30
N SER A 439 21.04 -41.49 14.07
CA SER A 439 20.00 -42.46 14.46
C SER A 439 20.00 -42.78 15.97
N GLY A 440 19.84 -41.77 16.81
CA GLY A 440 19.83 -41.87 18.27
C GLY A 440 18.43 -41.92 18.92
N PRO A 441 18.35 -41.92 20.26
CA PRO A 441 17.10 -41.65 20.96
C PRO A 441 16.64 -40.20 20.70
N LEU A 442 15.33 -40.00 20.51
CA LEU A 442 14.72 -38.73 20.10
C LEU A 442 15.21 -37.54 20.95
N ALA A 443 16.03 -36.69 20.34
CA ALA A 443 16.76 -35.63 21.04
C ALA A 443 15.82 -34.62 21.71
N PHE A 444 14.64 -34.36 21.13
CA PHE A 444 13.67 -33.41 21.69
C PHE A 444 13.10 -33.82 23.05
N THR A 445 13.29 -35.08 23.49
CA THR A 445 12.86 -35.55 24.81
C THR A 445 13.78 -35.07 25.95
N GLY A 446 15.00 -34.62 25.62
CA GLY A 446 15.99 -34.16 26.60
C GLY A 446 16.07 -32.64 26.72
N TRP A 447 16.30 -32.15 27.95
CA TRP A 447 16.60 -30.73 28.20
C TRP A 447 17.76 -30.14 27.37
N PRO A 448 18.86 -30.88 27.04
CA PRO A 448 19.95 -30.34 26.23
C PRO A 448 19.50 -29.80 24.86
N PHE A 449 18.57 -30.47 24.18
CA PHE A 449 18.03 -30.05 22.88
C PHE A 449 17.47 -28.62 22.91
N TYR A 450 16.68 -28.30 23.95
CA TYR A 450 16.08 -26.98 24.11
C TYR A 450 17.13 -25.89 24.39
N GLY A 451 18.18 -26.22 25.15
CA GLY A 451 19.29 -25.31 25.45
C GLY A 451 20.21 -25.06 24.25
N GLU A 452 20.52 -26.11 23.48
CA GLU A 452 21.35 -25.99 22.27
C GLU A 452 20.61 -25.26 21.15
N ALA A 453 19.30 -25.51 20.97
CA ALA A 453 18.46 -24.73 20.05
C ALA A 453 18.39 -23.24 20.45
N LEU A 454 18.43 -22.94 21.75
CA LEU A 454 18.43 -21.57 22.25
C LEU A 454 19.75 -20.87 21.91
N ALA A 455 20.88 -21.52 22.15
CA ALA A 455 22.21 -21.02 21.78
C ALA A 455 22.38 -20.86 20.26
N ALA A 456 21.97 -21.86 19.47
CA ALA A 456 22.06 -21.83 18.01
C ALA A 456 21.16 -20.75 17.39
N SER A 457 19.91 -20.63 17.85
CA SER A 457 19.00 -19.58 17.37
C SER A 457 19.46 -18.17 17.78
N ALA A 458 20.07 -18.00 18.95
CA ALA A 458 20.67 -16.74 19.39
C ALA A 458 21.88 -16.38 18.51
N ALA A 459 22.83 -17.30 18.32
CA ALA A 459 24.00 -17.10 17.49
C ALA A 459 23.61 -16.76 16.03
N LEU A 460 22.65 -17.50 15.46
CA LEU A 460 22.12 -17.25 14.12
C LEU A 460 21.43 -15.89 14.01
N PHE A 461 20.52 -15.57 14.94
CA PHE A 461 19.74 -14.32 14.89
C PHE A 461 20.62 -13.09 15.13
N PHE A 462 21.36 -13.04 16.24
CA PHE A 462 22.19 -11.89 16.58
C PHE A 462 23.44 -11.78 15.70
N GLY A 463 24.02 -12.91 15.27
CA GLY A 463 25.11 -12.93 14.30
C GLY A 463 24.69 -12.38 12.93
N THR A 464 23.51 -12.80 12.43
CA THR A 464 22.95 -12.27 11.17
C THR A 464 22.57 -10.79 11.31
N LEU A 465 22.04 -10.38 12.47
CA LEU A 465 21.70 -8.98 12.76
C LEU A 465 22.94 -8.07 12.68
N ILE A 466 24.01 -8.42 13.39
CA ILE A 466 25.25 -7.63 13.44
C ILE A 466 25.94 -7.63 12.07
N THR A 467 26.11 -8.81 11.47
CA THR A 467 26.73 -8.96 10.14
C THR A 467 25.95 -8.21 9.07
N GLY A 468 24.62 -8.34 9.08
CA GLY A 468 23.73 -7.63 8.16
C GLY A 468 23.82 -6.11 8.31
N LEU A 469 23.88 -5.59 9.54
CA LEU A 469 24.01 -4.16 9.79
C LEU A 469 25.37 -3.62 9.28
N LEU A 470 26.46 -4.35 9.55
CA LEU A 470 27.79 -4.03 9.04
C LEU A 470 27.84 -4.05 7.51
N VAL A 471 27.27 -5.08 6.88
CA VAL A 471 27.21 -5.23 5.42
C VAL A 471 26.41 -4.12 4.77
N VAL A 472 25.22 -3.77 5.31
CA VAL A 472 24.35 -2.72 4.76
C VAL A 472 24.96 -1.32 4.89
N ILE A 473 25.77 -1.07 5.92
CA ILE A 473 26.48 0.21 6.11
C ILE A 473 27.76 0.28 5.27
N THR A 474 28.52 -0.81 5.12
CA THR A 474 29.86 -0.79 4.50
C THR A 474 29.86 -1.09 3.00
N VAL A 475 29.23 -2.20 2.58
CA VAL A 475 29.34 -2.67 1.18
C VAL A 475 28.73 -1.66 0.19
N PRO A 476 27.50 -1.13 0.40
CA PRO A 476 26.94 -0.12 -0.50
C PRO A 476 27.77 1.16 -0.62
N ARG A 477 28.51 1.56 0.44
CA ARG A 477 29.45 2.70 0.38
C ARG A 477 30.60 2.41 -0.58
N LEU A 478 31.19 1.21 -0.51
CA LEU A 478 32.26 0.78 -1.42
C LEU A 478 31.75 0.68 -2.87
N LEU A 479 30.55 0.12 -3.09
CA LEU A 479 29.95 0.03 -4.42
C LEU A 479 29.61 1.41 -5.01
N HIS A 480 29.28 2.39 -4.16
CA HIS A 480 28.96 3.76 -4.59
C HIS A 480 30.17 4.52 -5.16
N LEU A 481 31.40 4.20 -4.73
CA LEU A 481 32.62 4.83 -5.27
C LEU A 481 32.76 4.67 -6.80
N ALA A 482 32.10 3.68 -7.39
CA ALA A 482 32.05 3.46 -8.83
C ALA A 482 30.86 4.17 -9.53
N ILE A 483 30.16 5.10 -8.87
CA ILE A 483 29.00 5.81 -9.41
C ILE A 483 29.12 7.32 -9.19
N GLU A 484 29.27 8.05 -10.29
CA GLU A 484 29.37 9.51 -10.37
C GLU A 484 27.96 10.14 -10.43
N PRO A 485 27.62 11.12 -9.56
CA PRO A 485 26.33 11.78 -9.58
C PRO A 485 26.08 12.58 -10.87
N GLY A 486 24.84 12.62 -11.35
CA GLY A 486 24.43 13.38 -12.54
C GLY A 486 24.88 12.79 -13.89
N ARG A 487 25.80 11.82 -13.89
CA ARG A 487 26.29 11.16 -15.10
C ARG A 487 25.28 10.15 -15.66
N ASP A 488 25.16 10.14 -16.99
CA ASP A 488 24.40 9.10 -17.70
C ASP A 488 25.18 7.80 -17.79
N TYR A 489 24.57 6.74 -17.28
CA TYR A 489 25.09 5.38 -17.32
C TYR A 489 24.24 4.49 -18.21
N ARG A 490 24.90 3.53 -18.87
CA ARG A 490 24.25 2.56 -19.76
C ARG A 490 23.45 1.53 -18.96
N MET A 491 22.22 1.28 -19.38
CA MET A 491 21.36 0.24 -18.81
C MET A 491 21.98 -1.16 -18.97
N TYR A 492 21.77 -2.04 -17.98
CA TYR A 492 22.28 -3.43 -17.96
C TYR A 492 23.81 -3.56 -18.07
N GLY A 493 24.56 -2.52 -17.69
CA GLY A 493 26.01 -2.56 -17.49
C GLY A 493 26.39 -2.76 -16.01
N LEU A 494 27.70 -2.70 -15.71
CA LEU A 494 28.23 -2.81 -14.35
C LEU A 494 27.60 -1.79 -13.39
N HIS A 495 27.59 -0.51 -13.75
CA HIS A 495 27.01 0.55 -12.91
C HIS A 495 25.51 0.32 -12.63
N TYR A 496 24.76 -0.29 -13.55
CA TYR A 496 23.36 -0.67 -13.32
C TYR A 496 23.24 -1.82 -12.30
N SER A 497 24.11 -2.84 -12.39
CA SER A 497 24.20 -3.89 -11.35
C SER A 497 24.54 -3.31 -9.98
N LEU A 498 25.50 -2.39 -9.92
CA LEU A 498 25.93 -1.74 -8.68
C LEU A 498 24.80 -0.90 -8.09
N HIS A 499 24.17 -0.04 -8.89
CA HIS A 499 23.00 0.76 -8.49
C HIS A 499 21.87 -0.12 -7.93
N ARG A 500 21.44 -1.14 -8.68
CA ARG A 500 20.37 -2.06 -8.23
C ARG A 500 20.76 -2.86 -6.99
N THR A 501 22.05 -3.07 -6.74
CA THR A 501 22.55 -3.75 -5.53
C THR A 501 22.57 -2.82 -4.32
N ILE A 502 23.04 -1.58 -4.47
CA ILE A 502 22.94 -0.51 -3.46
C ILE A 502 21.48 -0.32 -3.03
N ALA A 503 20.57 -0.11 -3.99
CA ALA A 503 19.15 0.05 -3.73
C ALA A 503 18.54 -1.18 -3.02
N ARG A 504 18.95 -2.41 -3.36
CA ARG A 504 18.48 -3.62 -2.67
C ARG A 504 18.98 -3.72 -1.23
N MET A 505 20.26 -3.45 -0.99
CA MET A 505 20.89 -3.61 0.33
C MET A 505 20.49 -2.52 1.31
N THR A 506 20.26 -1.30 0.83
CA THR A 506 19.99 -0.14 1.70
C THR A 506 18.50 0.04 2.04
N ASN A 507 17.59 -0.69 1.38
CA ASN A 507 16.14 -0.67 1.64
C ASN A 507 15.65 -1.93 2.37
N VAL A 508 16.41 -2.40 3.37
CA VAL A 508 16.07 -3.59 4.17
C VAL A 508 15.11 -3.19 5.30
N LYS A 509 13.83 -3.53 5.11
CA LYS A 509 12.72 -3.22 6.05
C LYS A 509 13.00 -3.55 7.50
N PHE A 510 13.74 -4.62 7.80
CA PHE A 510 14.06 -4.98 9.19
C PHE A 510 14.77 -3.85 9.94
N PHE A 511 15.75 -3.19 9.32
CA PHE A 511 16.50 -2.11 9.98
C PHE A 511 15.70 -0.81 10.05
N THR A 512 14.91 -0.47 9.03
CA THR A 512 14.01 0.69 9.08
C THR A 512 12.89 0.48 10.11
N THR A 513 12.33 -0.73 10.26
CA THR A 513 11.40 -1.07 11.35
C THR A 513 12.08 -1.02 12.72
N LEU A 514 13.33 -1.49 12.86
CA LEU A 514 14.06 -1.46 14.12
C LEU A 514 14.31 -0.01 14.59
N PHE A 515 14.90 0.83 13.73
CA PHE A 515 15.36 2.17 14.08
C PHE A 515 14.33 3.29 13.85
N GLY A 516 13.36 3.14 12.93
CA GLY A 516 12.28 4.11 12.66
C GLY A 516 11.40 4.40 13.87
N ASP A 517 10.60 5.45 13.81
CA ASP A 517 9.79 5.97 14.94
C ASP A 517 10.63 6.27 16.20
N SER A 518 11.93 6.58 16.01
CA SER A 518 12.86 6.84 17.11
C SER A 518 14.00 7.75 16.68
N SER A 519 14.65 8.45 17.63
CA SER A 519 15.89 9.21 17.38
C SER A 519 17.01 8.38 16.72
N TYR A 520 17.01 7.05 16.89
CA TYR A 520 18.05 6.18 16.33
C TYR A 520 17.98 6.06 14.81
N VAL A 521 16.83 6.37 14.17
CA VAL A 521 16.69 6.34 12.70
C VAL A 521 17.65 7.30 12.01
N VAL A 522 17.87 8.48 12.59
CA VAL A 522 18.80 9.50 12.08
C VAL A 522 20.22 8.93 12.04
N ALA A 523 20.64 8.34 13.17
CA ALA A 523 21.97 7.76 13.32
C ALA A 523 22.19 6.52 12.43
N TYR A 524 21.12 5.84 12.04
CA TYR A 524 21.12 4.76 11.04
C TYR A 524 21.19 5.30 9.61
N LEU A 525 20.31 6.22 9.20
CA LEU A 525 20.26 6.78 7.85
C LEU A 525 21.52 7.58 7.50
N GLY A 526 22.06 8.38 8.42
CA GLY A 526 23.34 9.06 8.22
C GLY A 526 24.53 8.08 8.06
N ARG A 527 24.50 6.94 8.76
CA ARG A 527 25.48 5.85 8.51
C ARG A 527 25.22 5.12 7.19
N LEU A 528 23.96 4.98 6.78
CA LEU A 528 23.59 4.36 5.51
C LEU A 528 24.12 5.18 4.31
N GLY A 529 24.08 6.52 4.43
CA GLY A 529 24.65 7.45 3.46
C GLY A 529 23.91 8.76 3.27
N TYR A 530 22.80 9.00 3.99
CA TYR A 530 22.03 10.23 3.87
C TYR A 530 22.83 11.43 4.35
N ASP A 531 22.73 12.53 3.60
CA ASP A 531 23.08 13.86 4.09
C ASP A 531 21.93 14.38 4.95
N LEU A 532 21.92 13.95 6.21
CA LEU A 532 21.11 14.59 7.23
C LEU A 532 21.92 15.78 7.74
N SER A 533 21.54 16.98 7.30
CA SER A 533 22.07 18.25 7.83
C SER A 533 21.88 18.35 9.36
N ARG A 534 22.42 19.40 10.00
CA ARG A 534 22.45 19.56 11.47
C ARG A 534 21.14 19.08 12.11
N VAL A 535 21.19 17.96 12.83
CA VAL A 535 19.96 17.25 13.19
C VAL A 535 19.29 17.88 14.41
N GLU A 536 18.07 18.37 14.21
CA GLU A 536 17.13 18.65 15.28
C GLU A 536 16.31 17.38 15.59
N GLN A 537 16.42 16.89 16.83
CA GLN A 537 15.82 15.63 17.25
C GLN A 537 14.37 15.84 17.73
N THR A 538 13.41 15.25 17.02
CA THR A 538 12.00 15.20 17.45
C THR A 538 11.66 13.93 18.21
N GLY A 539 12.57 12.95 18.23
CA GLY A 539 12.33 11.63 18.79
C GLY A 539 11.59 10.68 17.84
N SER A 540 11.09 11.15 16.69
CA SER A 540 10.43 10.36 15.63
C SER A 540 10.68 10.98 14.24
N ASN A 541 11.93 11.35 13.93
CA ASN A 541 12.26 12.12 12.72
C ASN A 541 11.90 11.43 11.38
N PHE A 542 11.90 10.09 11.33
CA PHE A 542 11.51 9.29 10.17
C PHE A 542 10.79 8.01 10.63
N GLY A 543 9.73 7.64 9.91
CA GLY A 543 9.00 6.38 10.07
C GLY A 543 9.73 5.12 9.58
N THR A 544 8.97 4.03 9.43
CA THR A 544 9.51 2.68 9.21
C THR A 544 9.59 2.22 7.75
N GLU A 545 8.91 2.91 6.84
CA GLU A 545 8.77 2.61 5.41
C GLU A 545 9.50 3.62 4.51
N VAL A 546 10.43 4.42 5.07
CA VAL A 546 11.35 5.27 4.30
C VAL A 546 12.18 4.44 3.30
N LYS A 547 12.22 4.89 2.04
CA LYS A 547 12.88 4.21 0.93
C LYS A 547 13.52 5.19 -0.07
N HIS A 548 14.51 4.71 -0.81
CA HIS A 548 15.33 5.52 -1.73
C HIS A 548 15.93 4.67 -2.85
N GLU A 549 16.32 5.28 -3.97
CA GLU A 549 17.15 4.61 -4.99
C GLU A 549 18.64 4.69 -4.62
N SER A 550 19.11 5.79 -4.00
CA SER A 550 20.49 5.91 -3.49
C SER A 550 20.54 6.77 -2.21
N PRO A 551 21.09 6.25 -1.08
CA PRO A 551 21.16 7.03 0.15
C PRO A 551 22.17 8.19 0.02
N TYR A 552 23.25 7.99 -0.75
CA TYR A 552 24.33 8.97 -0.96
C TYR A 552 23.91 10.20 -1.78
N LEU A 553 22.72 10.17 -2.35
CA LEU A 553 22.12 11.23 -3.17
C LEU A 553 20.83 11.76 -2.55
N SER A 554 20.66 11.55 -1.25
CA SER A 554 19.50 11.92 -0.45
C SER A 554 19.92 12.90 0.63
N SER A 555 19.44 14.15 0.55
CA SER A 555 19.73 15.22 1.52
C SER A 555 18.43 15.73 2.15
N VAL A 556 18.45 15.94 3.47
CA VAL A 556 17.30 16.40 4.26
C VAL A 556 17.73 17.51 5.22
N GLY A 557 17.02 18.64 5.16
CA GLY A 557 17.25 19.83 5.97
C GLY A 557 17.00 19.66 7.48
N SER A 558 17.53 20.61 8.27
CA SER A 558 17.35 20.67 9.73
C SER A 558 15.87 20.83 10.09
N GLY A 559 15.46 20.34 11.25
CA GLY A 559 14.07 20.45 11.73
C GLY A 559 13.02 19.68 10.91
N THR A 560 13.39 19.07 9.78
CA THR A 560 12.46 18.34 8.91
C THR A 560 12.04 17.02 9.55
N MET A 561 10.73 16.76 9.52
CA MET A 561 10.10 15.56 10.07
C MET A 561 9.36 14.80 8.97
N VAL A 562 9.59 13.49 8.91
CA VAL A 562 8.95 12.57 7.96
C VAL A 562 8.10 11.58 8.75
N ALA A 563 6.80 11.53 8.44
CA ALA A 563 5.85 10.59 9.01
C ALA A 563 6.16 9.16 8.54
N ASP A 564 5.60 8.68 7.42
CA ASP A 564 5.97 7.35 6.89
C ASP A 564 5.90 7.22 5.36
N GLY A 565 6.49 6.16 4.80
CA GLY A 565 6.35 5.82 3.37
C GLY A 565 7.08 6.73 2.38
N LEU A 566 7.91 7.67 2.85
CA LEU A 566 8.72 8.57 2.01
C LEU A 566 9.56 7.79 0.98
N SER A 567 9.41 8.15 -0.29
CA SER A 567 10.18 7.58 -1.39
C SER A 567 11.04 8.64 -2.09
N LEU A 568 12.36 8.56 -1.92
CA LEU A 568 13.30 9.41 -2.65
C LEU A 568 13.61 8.80 -4.02
N MET A 569 13.24 9.51 -5.08
CA MET A 569 13.27 9.01 -6.45
C MET A 569 14.62 9.28 -7.15
N ASN A 570 15.76 9.04 -6.47
CA ASN A 570 17.10 9.48 -6.92
C ASN A 570 17.58 8.94 -8.29
N ALA A 571 16.84 8.04 -8.94
CA ALA A 571 17.16 7.52 -10.26
C ALA A 571 16.16 8.02 -11.32
N GLU A 572 16.68 8.41 -12.48
CA GLU A 572 15.94 8.71 -13.70
C GLU A 572 16.29 7.65 -14.76
N TYR A 573 15.33 7.26 -15.60
CA TYR A 573 15.48 6.13 -16.53
C TYR A 573 15.00 6.48 -17.94
N SER A 574 15.77 6.06 -18.94
CA SER A 574 15.37 6.00 -20.35
C SER A 574 15.37 4.54 -20.83
N ARG A 575 15.05 4.34 -22.10
CA ARG A 575 15.18 3.04 -22.78
C ARG A 575 16.60 2.44 -22.74
N THR A 576 17.64 3.28 -22.70
CA THR A 576 19.05 2.86 -22.89
C THR A 576 20.00 3.31 -21.79
N SER A 577 19.60 4.31 -21.00
CA SER A 577 20.39 4.96 -19.96
C SER A 577 19.63 5.10 -18.65
N PHE A 578 20.38 5.28 -17.56
CA PHE A 578 19.88 5.78 -16.29
C PHE A 578 20.83 6.86 -15.75
N ARG A 579 20.27 7.81 -15.01
CA ARG A 579 21.00 8.90 -14.35
C ARG A 579 20.67 8.83 -12.87
N LEU A 580 21.66 9.03 -11.99
CA LEU A 580 21.39 9.22 -10.57
C LEU A 580 21.50 10.70 -10.21
N SER A 581 20.39 11.27 -9.76
CA SER A 581 20.23 12.69 -9.44
C SER A 581 20.10 12.88 -7.93
N ARG A 582 20.68 13.97 -7.41
CA ARG A 582 20.49 14.36 -6.01
C ARG A 582 19.03 14.77 -5.77
N VAL A 583 18.48 14.31 -4.65
CA VAL A 583 17.19 14.72 -4.12
C VAL A 583 17.45 15.44 -2.80
N THR A 584 17.01 16.68 -2.70
CA THR A 584 17.15 17.53 -1.51
C THR A 584 15.76 17.96 -1.04
N ILE A 585 15.52 17.83 0.26
CA ILE A 585 14.35 18.33 0.96
C ILE A 585 14.82 19.47 1.87
N GLY A 586 14.21 20.65 1.77
CA GLY A 586 14.54 21.81 2.60
C GLY A 586 14.33 21.58 4.12
N PRO A 587 14.88 22.47 4.98
CA PRO A 587 14.66 22.47 6.43
C PRO A 587 13.22 22.84 6.84
N HIS A 588 12.87 22.46 8.07
CA HIS A 588 11.59 22.68 8.75
C HIS A 588 10.35 22.16 7.99
N ASN A 589 10.57 21.25 7.04
CA ASN A 589 9.51 20.62 6.27
C ASN A 589 8.82 19.51 7.09
N PHE A 590 7.52 19.36 6.91
CA PHE A 590 6.78 18.20 7.40
C PHE A 590 6.34 17.34 6.22
N LEU A 591 6.65 16.05 6.21
CA LEU A 591 6.22 15.11 5.17
C LEU A 591 5.27 14.07 5.75
N GLY A 592 4.03 14.06 5.26
CA GLY A 592 3.01 13.06 5.56
C GLY A 592 3.27 11.70 4.90
N ASN A 593 2.24 10.86 4.86
CA ASN A 593 2.41 9.46 4.46
C ASN A 593 2.47 9.27 2.93
N ASP A 594 3.25 8.29 2.47
CA ASP A 594 3.33 7.87 1.06
C ASP A 594 3.77 8.98 0.07
N VAL A 595 4.61 9.93 0.52
CA VAL A 595 5.14 11.00 -0.34
C VAL A 595 6.27 10.48 -1.24
N CYS A 596 6.06 10.52 -2.56
CA CYS A 596 7.12 10.26 -3.56
C CYS A 596 7.77 11.59 -3.98
N TYR A 597 9.05 11.77 -3.64
CA TYR A 597 9.77 13.02 -3.85
C TYR A 597 10.77 12.89 -5.04
N PRO A 598 10.52 13.60 -6.15
CA PRO A 598 11.35 13.56 -7.36
C PRO A 598 12.57 14.49 -7.29
N PRO A 599 13.63 14.21 -8.07
CA PRO A 599 14.73 15.15 -8.27
C PRO A 599 14.22 16.40 -8.99
N GLY A 600 14.54 17.59 -8.45
CA GLY A 600 14.04 18.87 -8.96
C GLY A 600 12.63 19.24 -8.52
N GLY A 601 12.10 18.63 -7.46
CA GLY A 601 10.85 19.07 -6.82
C GLY A 601 10.88 20.55 -6.42
N ARG A 602 9.77 21.25 -6.64
CA ARG A 602 9.62 22.71 -6.47
C ARG A 602 9.14 23.10 -5.07
N THR A 603 9.85 22.61 -4.06
CA THR A 603 9.57 22.84 -2.64
C THR A 603 10.86 23.20 -1.92
N GLY A 604 10.89 24.38 -1.29
CA GLY A 604 11.99 24.86 -0.48
C GLY A 604 11.73 24.57 1.00
N ASP A 605 11.71 25.64 1.80
CA ASP A 605 11.77 25.57 3.25
C ASP A 605 10.39 25.72 3.91
N ASN A 606 10.26 25.17 5.12
CA ASN A 606 9.05 25.22 5.96
C ASN A 606 7.75 24.85 5.22
N CYS A 607 7.76 23.80 4.41
CA CYS A 607 6.62 23.26 3.69
C CYS A 607 5.97 22.07 4.39
N LEU A 608 4.63 21.98 4.36
CA LEU A 608 3.88 20.79 4.76
C LEU A 608 3.48 19.99 3.52
N LEU A 609 4.04 18.81 3.31
CA LEU A 609 3.69 17.90 2.22
C LEU A 609 2.70 16.86 2.75
N ALA A 610 1.42 17.01 2.42
CA ALA A 610 0.37 16.14 2.95
C ALA A 610 0.45 14.70 2.40
N THR A 611 -0.27 13.78 3.05
CA THR A 611 -0.37 12.37 2.64
C THR A 611 -0.71 12.23 1.16
N LYS A 612 0.03 11.37 0.45
CA LYS A 612 -0.08 11.12 -1.01
C LYS A 612 0.04 12.38 -1.90
N VAL A 613 0.62 13.49 -1.45
CA VAL A 613 0.78 14.68 -2.32
C VAL A 613 1.70 14.40 -3.51
N ALA A 614 1.30 14.84 -4.70
CA ALA A 614 2.16 14.85 -5.88
C ALA A 614 3.08 16.07 -5.81
N VAL A 615 4.34 15.88 -5.37
CA VAL A 615 5.34 16.96 -5.28
C VAL A 615 5.50 17.66 -6.64
N PRO A 616 5.36 19.00 -6.74
CA PRO A 616 5.38 19.71 -8.01
C PRO A 616 6.78 19.71 -8.65
N LEU A 617 6.84 19.73 -9.98
CA LEU A 617 8.08 19.82 -10.78
C LEU A 617 8.23 21.17 -11.49
N ASP A 618 7.12 21.90 -11.58
CA ASP A 618 6.89 23.11 -12.35
C ASP A 618 6.32 24.25 -11.47
N GLY A 619 6.28 25.46 -12.03
CA GLY A 619 5.94 26.66 -11.28
C GLY A 619 7.05 27.14 -10.31
N PRO A 620 6.73 28.09 -9.42
CA PRO A 620 7.68 28.62 -8.44
C PRO A 620 8.08 27.56 -7.40
N VAL A 621 9.22 27.78 -6.76
CA VAL A 621 9.56 27.05 -5.53
C VAL A 621 8.58 27.51 -4.44
N ARG A 622 7.86 26.57 -3.84
CA ARG A 622 6.94 26.84 -2.73
C ARG A 622 7.70 26.80 -1.41
N GLU A 623 7.42 27.77 -0.55
CA GLU A 623 8.06 27.95 0.76
C GLU A 623 7.00 28.46 1.75
N GLY A 624 7.05 28.03 3.01
CA GLY A 624 6.10 28.48 4.04
C GLY A 624 4.63 28.06 3.83
N VAL A 625 4.33 27.14 2.92
CA VAL A 625 2.97 26.68 2.57
C VAL A 625 2.79 25.18 2.79
N GLY A 626 1.54 24.73 2.93
CA GLY A 626 1.21 23.31 2.79
C GLY A 626 0.84 22.96 1.34
N LEU A 627 1.01 21.70 0.96
CA LEU A 627 0.66 21.15 -0.34
C LEU A 627 -0.13 19.84 -0.15
N LEU A 628 -1.27 19.74 -0.84
CA LEU A 628 -2.19 18.59 -0.75
C LEU A 628 -2.66 18.18 -2.15
N GLY A 629 -2.89 16.88 -2.35
CA GLY A 629 -3.55 16.34 -3.53
C GLY A 629 -2.62 15.90 -4.68
N SER A 630 -3.24 15.34 -5.71
CA SER A 630 -2.60 14.98 -6.97
C SER A 630 -3.52 15.35 -8.14
N PRO A 631 -3.20 16.39 -8.94
CA PRO A 631 -2.07 17.30 -8.77
C PRO A 631 -2.19 18.13 -7.48
N CYS A 632 -1.05 18.61 -6.97
CA CYS A 632 -1.04 19.37 -5.72
C CYS A 632 -1.67 20.76 -5.86
N PHE A 633 -2.31 21.21 -4.79
CA PHE A 633 -2.70 22.60 -4.56
C PHE A 633 -2.23 23.06 -3.18
N GLU A 634 -2.14 24.38 -2.99
CA GLU A 634 -1.67 24.98 -1.74
C GLU A 634 -2.76 24.96 -0.66
N ILE A 635 -2.33 24.73 0.57
CA ILE A 635 -3.12 24.78 1.80
C ILE A 635 -2.32 25.52 2.88
N PRO A 636 -2.91 25.99 3.99
CA PRO A 636 -2.15 26.58 5.10
C PRO A 636 -1.05 25.63 5.63
N ARG A 637 0.13 26.18 5.94
CA ARG A 637 1.27 25.42 6.50
C ARG A 637 0.99 24.88 7.90
N SER A 638 0.21 25.60 8.68
CA SER A 638 -0.24 25.23 10.02
C SER A 638 -1.64 25.82 10.28
N VAL A 639 -2.31 25.28 11.30
CA VAL A 639 -3.54 25.83 11.89
C VAL A 639 -3.33 25.87 13.41
N GLU A 640 -3.97 26.82 14.10
CA GLU A 640 -3.73 27.10 15.53
C GLU A 640 -3.80 25.86 16.43
N ARG A 641 -4.69 24.91 16.09
CA ARG A 641 -4.90 23.66 16.83
C ARG A 641 -3.68 22.72 16.84
N ASP A 642 -2.72 22.90 15.93
CA ASP A 642 -1.48 22.11 15.90
C ASP A 642 -0.40 22.71 16.80
N ALA A 643 -0.46 24.02 17.09
CA ALA A 643 0.47 24.70 17.98
C ALA A 643 0.23 24.42 19.48
N ALA A 644 -0.87 23.74 19.83
CA ALA A 644 -1.28 23.45 21.20
C ALA A 644 -0.22 22.70 22.05
N PHE A 645 0.75 22.03 21.41
CA PHE A 645 1.84 21.30 22.07
C PHE A 645 3.23 21.89 21.84
N ASP A 646 3.36 23.06 21.21
CA ASP A 646 4.68 23.60 20.84
C ASP A 646 5.58 23.91 22.03
N HIS A 647 5.00 24.28 23.18
CA HIS A 647 5.70 24.43 24.46
C HIS A 647 6.45 23.16 24.94
N LEU A 648 6.12 21.97 24.41
CA LEU A 648 6.83 20.71 24.70
C LEU A 648 8.06 20.49 23.79
N ARG A 649 8.21 21.29 22.74
CA ARG A 649 9.27 21.21 21.71
C ARG A 649 10.49 22.07 22.06
N GLU A 650 10.46 22.82 23.16
CA GLU A 650 11.48 23.82 23.47
C GLU A 650 12.33 23.51 24.71
N GLY A 651 13.54 24.07 24.71
CA GLY A 651 14.44 24.17 25.87
C GLY A 651 14.64 22.87 26.66
N ASP A 652 14.49 22.99 27.98
CA ASP A 652 14.77 21.93 28.96
C ASP A 652 13.65 20.89 29.05
N ALA A 653 12.43 21.25 28.63
CA ALA A 653 11.32 20.32 28.51
C ALA A 653 11.61 19.29 27.41
N LEU A 654 11.99 19.74 26.20
CA LEU A 654 12.34 18.86 25.10
C LEU A 654 13.46 17.88 25.49
N ARG A 655 14.56 18.35 26.11
CA ARG A 655 15.68 17.48 26.50
C ARG A 655 15.25 16.36 27.44
N ARG A 656 14.38 16.65 28.41
CA ARG A 656 13.81 15.63 29.33
C ARG A 656 12.87 14.66 28.60
N HIS A 657 11.99 15.16 27.73
CA HIS A 657 11.08 14.31 26.96
C HIS A 657 11.83 13.39 25.98
N LEU A 658 12.87 13.88 25.29
CA LEU A 658 13.72 13.07 24.41
C LEU A 658 14.48 12.01 25.19
N ALA A 659 15.05 12.33 26.37
CA ALA A 659 15.72 11.33 27.20
C ALA A 659 14.76 10.20 27.64
N ALA A 660 13.57 10.56 28.11
CA ALA A 660 12.55 9.59 28.50
C ALA A 660 12.03 8.75 27.31
N LYS A 661 11.77 9.39 26.17
CA LYS A 661 11.35 8.73 24.93
C LYS A 661 12.43 7.78 24.40
N ASN A 662 13.70 8.19 24.41
CA ASN A 662 14.80 7.35 23.94
C ASN A 662 15.03 6.13 24.86
N ALA A 663 14.94 6.30 26.18
CA ALA A 663 14.96 5.18 27.13
C ALA A 663 13.78 4.22 26.90
N TYR A 664 12.59 4.74 26.57
CA TYR A 664 11.43 3.92 26.22
C TYR A 664 11.64 3.19 24.88
N ASN A 665 12.14 3.88 23.85
CA ASN A 665 12.39 3.33 22.53
C ASN A 665 13.47 2.24 22.54
N LEU A 666 14.54 2.40 23.33
CA LEU A 666 15.54 1.35 23.53
C LEU A 666 14.94 0.08 24.14
N ARG A 667 14.06 0.20 25.15
CA ARG A 667 13.31 -0.95 25.71
C ARG A 667 12.38 -1.59 24.68
N THR A 668 11.74 -0.78 23.84
CA THR A 668 10.87 -1.24 22.75
C THR A 668 11.66 -1.96 21.65
N MET A 669 12.87 -1.50 21.31
CA MET A 669 13.79 -2.18 20.39
C MET A 669 14.29 -3.50 20.98
N GLY A 670 14.66 -3.53 22.27
CA GLY A 670 15.03 -4.75 22.97
C GLY A 670 13.89 -5.79 22.97
N LEU A 671 12.66 -5.35 23.26
CA LEU A 671 11.47 -6.20 23.17
C LEU A 671 11.20 -6.69 21.75
N TYR A 672 11.37 -5.85 20.74
CA TYR A 672 11.25 -6.24 19.33
C TYR A 672 12.25 -7.34 18.95
N LEU A 673 13.53 -7.18 19.32
CA LEU A 673 14.56 -8.18 19.09
C LEU A 673 14.27 -9.48 19.86
N LEU A 674 13.83 -9.39 21.12
CA LEU A 674 13.43 -10.55 21.94
C LEU A 674 12.26 -11.32 21.33
N VAL A 675 11.20 -10.62 20.90
CA VAL A 675 10.03 -11.23 20.24
C VAL A 675 10.40 -11.88 18.91
N ARG A 676 11.26 -11.24 18.11
CA ARG A 676 11.73 -11.81 16.84
C ARG A 676 12.65 -13.02 17.06
N TRP A 677 13.56 -12.96 18.03
CA TRP A 677 14.41 -14.08 18.39
C TRP A 677 13.59 -15.25 18.96
N ALA A 678 12.62 -15.00 19.84
CA ALA A 678 11.74 -16.05 20.37
C ALA A 678 10.93 -16.74 19.26
N GLN A 679 10.48 -15.99 18.24
CA GLN A 679 9.88 -16.59 17.04
C GLN A 679 10.88 -17.49 16.30
N VAL A 680 12.12 -17.01 16.07
CA VAL A 680 13.18 -17.79 15.42
C VAL A 680 13.52 -19.04 16.23
N TYR A 681 13.63 -18.96 17.56
CA TYR A 681 13.88 -20.10 18.45
C TYR A 681 12.83 -21.19 18.30
N VAL A 682 11.53 -20.87 18.33
CA VAL A 682 10.48 -21.88 18.15
C VAL A 682 10.48 -22.45 16.72
N LEU A 683 10.80 -21.63 15.71
CA LEU A 683 10.97 -22.14 14.33
C LEU A 683 12.20 -23.05 14.21
N THR A 684 13.29 -22.79 14.93
CA THR A 684 14.45 -23.68 15.05
C THR A 684 14.07 -24.98 15.74
N LEU A 685 13.32 -24.94 16.86
CA LEU A 685 12.83 -26.14 17.54
C LEU A 685 11.95 -27.01 16.61
N LEU A 686 11.03 -26.41 15.84
CA LEU A 686 10.20 -27.13 14.88
C LEU A 686 11.04 -27.74 13.74
N ALA A 687 12.05 -27.03 13.23
CA ALA A 687 12.94 -27.54 12.20
C ALA A 687 13.84 -28.68 12.72
N TRP A 688 14.36 -28.58 13.93
CA TRP A 688 15.20 -29.61 14.56
C TRP A 688 14.38 -30.84 14.94
N ALA A 689 13.17 -30.67 15.48
CA ALA A 689 12.27 -31.79 15.75
C ALA A 689 11.84 -32.51 14.46
N ALA A 690 11.72 -31.79 13.34
CA ALA A 690 11.48 -32.40 12.03
C ALA A 690 12.68 -33.19 11.50
N ALA A 691 13.90 -32.77 11.83
CA ALA A 691 15.13 -33.48 11.48
C ALA A 691 15.30 -34.76 12.33
N ASP A 692 15.09 -34.68 13.64
CA ASP A 692 15.10 -35.81 14.58
C ASP A 692 14.04 -36.87 14.22
N LEU A 693 12.82 -36.43 13.86
CA LEU A 693 11.74 -37.29 13.37
C LEU A 693 11.91 -37.75 11.90
N TYR A 694 12.91 -37.24 11.16
CA TYR A 694 13.05 -37.55 9.74
C TYR A 694 13.30 -39.04 9.48
N HIS A 695 14.09 -39.70 10.33
CA HIS A 695 14.37 -41.14 10.21
C HIS A 695 13.15 -42.04 10.40
N THR A 696 12.11 -41.56 11.10
CA THR A 696 10.89 -42.34 11.40
C THR A 696 9.71 -42.00 10.50
N LEU A 697 9.54 -40.73 10.13
CA LEU A 697 8.39 -40.23 9.37
C LEU A 697 8.76 -39.67 7.97
N GLY A 698 10.06 -39.59 7.65
CA GLY A 698 10.57 -39.05 6.39
C GLY A 698 10.03 -37.65 6.08
N ALA A 699 9.66 -37.44 4.83
CA ALA A 699 9.11 -36.16 4.36
C ALA A 699 7.81 -35.72 5.08
N VAL A 700 7.10 -36.62 5.78
CA VAL A 700 5.90 -36.26 6.56
C VAL A 700 6.26 -35.39 7.76
N ALA A 701 7.41 -35.63 8.42
CA ALA A 701 7.89 -34.76 9.50
C ALA A 701 8.15 -33.33 9.00
N VAL A 702 8.84 -33.20 7.87
CA VAL A 702 9.16 -31.90 7.24
C VAL A 702 7.88 -31.17 6.80
N ALA A 703 6.90 -31.88 6.24
CA ALA A 703 5.61 -31.33 5.86
C ALA A 703 4.81 -30.84 7.07
N ALA A 704 4.70 -31.67 8.11
CA ALA A 704 4.02 -31.34 9.35
C ALA A 704 4.65 -30.12 10.03
N ALA A 705 5.98 -30.10 10.18
CA ALA A 705 6.69 -28.97 10.76
C ALA A 705 6.55 -27.68 9.94
N SER A 706 6.50 -27.77 8.60
CA SER A 706 6.24 -26.61 7.73
C SER A 706 4.84 -26.01 7.97
N VAL A 707 3.82 -26.86 8.12
CA VAL A 707 2.45 -26.43 8.45
C VAL A 707 2.37 -25.87 9.87
N LEU A 708 3.00 -26.53 10.85
CA LEU A 708 3.06 -26.07 12.23
C LEU A 708 3.81 -24.74 12.36
N ALA A 709 4.91 -24.55 11.65
CA ALA A 709 5.69 -23.30 11.61
C ALA A 709 4.87 -22.12 11.06
N LEU A 710 4.02 -22.38 10.06
CA LEU A 710 3.08 -21.40 9.52
C LEU A 710 1.99 -21.04 10.52
N LEU A 711 1.30 -22.06 11.07
CA LEU A 711 0.23 -21.89 12.05
C LEU A 711 0.75 -21.15 13.28
N PHE A 712 1.90 -21.58 13.83
CA PHE A 712 2.62 -20.90 14.89
C PHE A 712 2.94 -19.46 14.51
N SER A 713 3.53 -19.18 13.35
CA SER A 713 3.89 -17.81 12.97
C SER A 713 2.67 -16.87 12.90
N VAL A 714 1.54 -17.37 12.39
CA VAL A 714 0.28 -16.61 12.36
C VAL A 714 -0.26 -16.40 13.78
N THR A 715 -0.45 -17.46 14.56
CA THR A 715 -1.02 -17.34 15.92
C THR A 715 -0.11 -16.57 16.87
N TYR A 716 1.20 -16.78 16.82
CA TYR A 716 2.21 -16.03 17.55
C TYR A 716 2.13 -14.54 17.25
N SER A 717 2.07 -14.14 15.95
CA SER A 717 1.96 -12.73 15.59
C SER A 717 0.68 -12.08 16.16
N VAL A 718 -0.45 -12.80 16.11
CA VAL A 718 -1.72 -12.37 16.73
C VAL A 718 -1.57 -12.24 18.24
N CYS A 719 -1.02 -13.24 18.92
CA CYS A 719 -0.79 -13.22 20.37
C CYS A 719 0.13 -12.07 20.80
N VAL A 720 1.18 -11.78 20.03
CA VAL A 720 2.10 -10.64 20.28
C VAL A 720 1.36 -9.30 20.19
N GLU A 721 0.62 -9.04 19.10
CA GLU A 721 -0.11 -7.77 18.96
C GLU A 721 -1.18 -7.60 20.05
N ARG A 722 -1.88 -8.69 20.38
CA ARG A 722 -2.89 -8.69 21.45
C ARG A 722 -2.24 -8.52 22.83
N ALA A 723 -1.08 -9.10 23.10
CA ALA A 723 -0.33 -8.88 24.34
C ALA A 723 0.18 -7.44 24.49
N VAL A 724 0.72 -6.83 23.42
CA VAL A 724 1.20 -5.43 23.41
C VAL A 724 0.06 -4.45 23.67
N THR A 725 -1.15 -4.75 23.23
CA THR A 725 -2.38 -3.98 23.52
C THR A 725 -3.05 -4.36 24.85
N GLY A 726 -2.44 -5.25 25.66
CA GLY A 726 -3.01 -5.72 26.93
C GLY A 726 -4.37 -6.43 26.76
N PHE A 727 -4.58 -7.05 25.60
CA PHE A 727 -5.83 -7.64 25.09
C PHE A 727 -7.02 -6.67 24.99
N ARG A 728 -6.79 -5.36 25.19
CA ARG A 728 -7.83 -4.32 25.08
C ARG A 728 -8.03 -3.90 23.62
N ARG A 729 -9.05 -3.09 23.38
CA ARG A 729 -9.22 -2.37 22.10
C ARG A 729 -8.56 -1.00 22.21
N LEU A 730 -8.07 -0.49 21.09
CA LEU A 730 -7.63 0.90 20.99
C LEU A 730 -8.82 1.85 21.17
N THR A 731 -8.52 3.04 21.68
CA THR A 731 -9.44 4.17 21.82
C THR A 731 -8.95 5.31 20.93
N PRO A 732 -9.83 6.07 20.26
CA PRO A 732 -9.48 7.38 19.70
C PRO A 732 -8.68 8.23 20.69
N ARG A 733 -7.68 8.95 20.21
CA ARG A 733 -6.81 9.82 21.05
C ARG A 733 -6.30 11.03 20.27
N TYR A 734 -6.04 12.10 21.01
CA TYR A 734 -5.35 13.30 20.58
C TYR A 734 -4.27 13.60 21.62
N CYS A 735 -2.99 13.58 21.24
CA CYS A 735 -1.86 13.85 22.15
C CYS A 735 -0.56 14.15 21.40
N SER A 736 0.37 14.88 22.03
CA SER A 736 1.74 15.07 21.52
C SER A 736 2.52 13.75 21.38
N ILE A 737 3.50 13.71 20.46
CA ILE A 737 4.49 12.63 20.33
C ILE A 737 5.39 12.43 21.56
N TYR A 738 5.36 13.36 22.53
CA TYR A 738 6.05 13.26 23.81
C TYR A 738 5.18 12.66 24.93
N ALA A 739 3.91 12.34 24.67
CA ALA A 739 3.04 11.70 25.64
C ALA A 739 3.36 10.20 25.80
N PRO A 740 3.40 9.64 27.03
CA PRO A 740 3.63 8.21 27.26
C PRO A 740 2.58 7.27 26.63
N TYR A 741 1.41 7.78 26.23
CA TYR A 741 0.47 7.01 25.41
C TYR A 741 1.03 6.79 24.00
N PHE A 742 1.58 7.82 23.36
CA PHE A 742 2.07 7.73 22.00
C PHE A 742 3.25 6.75 21.91
N TRP A 743 4.15 6.72 22.89
CA TRP A 743 5.25 5.73 22.89
C TRP A 743 4.74 4.28 22.99
N ARG A 744 3.63 4.04 23.71
CA ARG A 744 2.94 2.73 23.69
C ARG A 744 2.33 2.42 22.32
N HIS A 745 1.92 3.43 21.58
CA HIS A 745 1.39 3.31 20.24
C HIS A 745 2.49 3.04 19.19
N GLU A 746 3.64 3.73 19.27
CA GLU A 746 4.86 3.42 18.49
C GLU A 746 5.35 1.98 18.77
N ARG A 747 5.31 1.52 20.03
CA ARG A 747 5.59 0.11 20.36
C ARG A 747 4.60 -0.85 19.71
N PHE A 748 3.31 -0.50 19.69
CA PHE A 748 2.29 -1.29 18.99
C PHE A 748 2.59 -1.36 17.49
N TRP A 749 2.90 -0.24 16.83
CA TRP A 749 3.32 -0.23 15.42
C TRP A 749 4.58 -1.05 15.17
N LYS A 750 5.58 -1.02 16.06
CA LYS A 750 6.81 -1.83 15.87
C LYS A 750 6.58 -3.34 16.05
N LEU A 751 5.54 -3.74 16.78
CA LEU A 751 5.24 -5.15 17.14
C LEU A 751 3.96 -5.71 16.49
N HIS A 752 3.29 -4.96 15.61
CA HIS A 752 2.01 -5.40 15.03
C HIS A 752 2.16 -6.63 14.10
N ALA A 753 1.08 -7.40 14.01
CA ALA A 753 0.97 -8.53 13.10
C ALA A 753 0.68 -8.03 11.68
N MET A 754 1.57 -8.34 10.74
CA MET A 754 1.32 -8.22 9.31
C MET A 754 0.77 -9.55 8.79
N PRO A 755 -0.54 -9.68 8.46
CA PRO A 755 -1.08 -10.90 7.90
C PRO A 755 -0.36 -11.26 6.61
N SER A 756 0.12 -12.49 6.54
CA SER A 756 1.02 -12.91 5.47
C SER A 756 0.34 -12.87 4.10
N ARG A 757 1.09 -12.49 3.05
CA ARG A 757 0.57 -12.28 1.69
C ARG A 757 -0.16 -13.49 1.09
N PHE A 758 0.18 -14.71 1.51
CA PHE A 758 -0.50 -15.93 1.07
C PHE A 758 -1.98 -16.03 1.53
N LEU A 759 -2.38 -15.23 2.52
CA LEU A 759 -3.78 -15.13 2.95
C LEU A 759 -4.64 -14.22 2.05
N ASN A 760 -4.04 -13.42 1.16
CA ASN A 760 -4.78 -12.49 0.30
C ASN A 760 -5.76 -13.25 -0.61
N GLY A 761 -7.03 -12.86 -0.59
CA GLY A 761 -8.13 -13.53 -1.29
C GLY A 761 -8.59 -14.85 -0.66
N THR A 762 -8.22 -15.14 0.59
CA THR A 762 -8.69 -16.34 1.31
C THR A 762 -9.71 -15.97 2.40
N PRO A 763 -10.66 -16.87 2.75
CA PRO A 763 -11.55 -16.64 3.88
C PRO A 763 -10.77 -16.61 5.21
N PHE A 764 -9.61 -17.26 5.28
CA PHE A 764 -8.75 -17.32 6.47
C PHE A 764 -8.23 -15.93 6.88
N LYS A 765 -8.00 -15.00 5.94
CA LYS A 765 -7.61 -13.62 6.28
C LYS A 765 -8.66 -12.90 7.13
N SER A 766 -9.95 -13.17 6.90
CA SER A 766 -11.04 -12.65 7.72
C SER A 766 -10.99 -13.15 9.17
N LEU A 767 -10.54 -14.39 9.39
CA LEU A 767 -10.36 -14.94 10.75
C LEU A 767 -9.23 -14.22 11.48
N VAL A 768 -8.09 -14.01 10.80
CA VAL A 768 -6.94 -13.27 11.33
C VAL A 768 -7.34 -11.83 11.68
N TRP A 769 -8.06 -11.11 10.81
CA TRP A 769 -8.53 -9.76 11.12
C TRP A 769 -9.45 -9.69 12.35
N ARG A 770 -10.37 -10.65 12.51
CA ARG A 770 -11.22 -10.73 13.71
C ARG A 770 -10.41 -11.00 14.97
N ALA A 771 -9.44 -11.92 14.91
CA ALA A 771 -8.56 -12.23 16.04
C ALA A 771 -7.70 -11.02 16.47
N LEU A 772 -7.32 -10.17 15.50
CA LEU A 772 -6.63 -8.90 15.73
C LEU A 772 -7.56 -7.73 16.13
N GLY A 773 -8.88 -7.97 16.19
CA GLY A 773 -9.86 -7.05 16.78
C GLY A 773 -10.69 -6.22 15.80
N VAL A 774 -10.51 -6.39 14.47
CA VAL A 774 -11.38 -5.73 13.46
C VAL A 774 -12.83 -6.17 13.68
N ARG A 775 -13.77 -5.22 13.68
CA ARG A 775 -15.21 -5.54 13.67
C ARG A 775 -15.61 -5.87 12.24
N LEU A 776 -15.63 -7.17 11.91
CA LEU A 776 -15.71 -7.63 10.52
C LEU A 776 -16.95 -8.50 10.24
N GLY A 777 -17.77 -8.03 9.29
CA GLY A 777 -18.90 -8.76 8.71
C GLY A 777 -18.53 -10.01 7.91
N ARG A 778 -19.45 -10.49 7.09
CA ARG A 778 -19.40 -11.78 6.39
C ARG A 778 -18.74 -11.67 5.02
N ARG A 779 -17.88 -12.64 4.70
CA ARG A 779 -17.29 -12.89 3.36
C ARG A 779 -16.57 -11.69 2.74
N LEU A 780 -15.78 -10.97 3.55
CA LEU A 780 -14.83 -9.96 3.10
C LEU A 780 -13.90 -10.53 2.03
N TYR A 781 -13.80 -9.87 0.88
CA TYR A 781 -12.69 -10.03 -0.04
C TYR A 781 -11.60 -9.01 0.29
N ASP A 782 -10.37 -9.47 0.50
CA ASP A 782 -9.22 -8.62 0.79
C ASP A 782 -7.98 -9.11 0.05
N ASP A 783 -7.47 -8.26 -0.84
CA ASP A 783 -6.34 -8.54 -1.72
C ASP A 783 -5.00 -7.95 -1.29
N GLY A 784 -4.86 -7.62 0.00
CA GLY A 784 -3.65 -7.01 0.55
C GLY A 784 -3.88 -5.61 1.13
N CYS A 785 -5.06 -5.36 1.71
CA CYS A 785 -5.33 -4.13 2.42
C CYS A 785 -4.42 -3.98 3.67
N GLY A 786 -3.87 -2.79 3.86
CA GLY A 786 -3.14 -2.40 5.06
C GLY A 786 -4.07 -1.82 6.13
N MET A 787 -4.00 -2.31 7.36
CA MET A 787 -4.82 -1.83 8.48
C MET A 787 -3.94 -1.69 9.75
N PRO A 788 -3.35 -0.52 10.02
CA PRO A 788 -2.48 -0.33 11.19
C PRO A 788 -3.23 -0.47 12.53
N GLU A 789 -4.33 0.27 12.77
CA GLU A 789 -5.09 0.24 14.03
C GLU A 789 -6.33 -0.68 13.96
N ARG A 790 -6.12 -1.97 13.66
CA ARG A 790 -7.16 -3.00 13.43
C ARG A 790 -8.40 -2.90 14.33
N SER A 791 -8.23 -2.64 15.64
CA SER A 791 -9.34 -2.58 16.60
C SER A 791 -10.21 -1.30 16.58
N LEU A 792 -9.82 -0.27 15.82
CA LEU A 792 -10.61 0.93 15.53
C LEU A 792 -11.48 0.78 14.27
N VAL A 793 -11.20 -0.22 13.42
CA VAL A 793 -11.85 -0.45 12.13
C VAL A 793 -13.13 -1.28 12.28
N THR A 794 -14.20 -0.85 11.59
CA THR A 794 -15.44 -1.61 11.38
C THR A 794 -15.69 -1.76 9.88
N ILE A 795 -15.99 -2.99 9.42
CA ILE A 795 -16.27 -3.32 8.01
C ILE A 795 -17.51 -4.22 7.95
N GLY A 796 -18.48 -3.85 7.12
CA GLY A 796 -19.73 -4.56 6.91
C GLY A 796 -19.62 -5.90 6.17
N ASP A 797 -20.76 -6.40 5.71
CA ASP A 797 -20.87 -7.64 4.94
C ASP A 797 -20.44 -7.42 3.48
N HIS A 798 -19.83 -8.43 2.85
CA HIS A 798 -19.54 -8.48 1.41
C HIS A 798 -18.64 -7.36 0.83
N CYS A 799 -17.87 -6.68 1.67
CA CYS A 799 -16.94 -5.63 1.22
C CYS A 799 -15.77 -6.20 0.41
N THR A 800 -15.21 -5.35 -0.46
CA THR A 800 -14.18 -5.69 -1.44
C THR A 800 -12.99 -4.73 -1.31
N LEU A 801 -11.86 -5.20 -0.79
CA LEU A 801 -10.64 -4.40 -0.59
C LEU A 801 -9.59 -4.81 -1.62
N ASN A 802 -9.24 -3.90 -2.53
CA ASN A 802 -8.25 -4.17 -3.58
C ASN A 802 -6.80 -4.10 -3.08
N ALA A 803 -5.88 -4.59 -3.92
CA ALA A 803 -4.45 -4.57 -3.64
C ALA A 803 -3.94 -3.15 -3.37
N GLY A 804 -3.10 -3.01 -2.35
CA GLY A 804 -2.52 -1.71 -1.98
C GLY A 804 -3.50 -0.70 -1.35
N SER A 805 -4.76 -1.07 -1.11
CA SER A 805 -5.67 -0.22 -0.33
C SER A 805 -5.22 -0.13 1.13
N VAL A 806 -5.47 1.01 1.78
CA VAL A 806 -5.05 1.26 3.17
C VAL A 806 -6.21 1.87 3.96
N ILE A 807 -6.42 1.38 5.19
CA ILE A 807 -7.37 1.92 6.16
C ILE A 807 -6.55 2.38 7.37
N GLN A 808 -6.29 3.68 7.46
CA GLN A 808 -5.41 4.29 8.47
C GLN A 808 -6.23 5.11 9.46
N CYS A 809 -6.37 4.62 10.69
CA CYS A 809 -7.21 5.24 11.73
C CYS A 809 -6.46 6.32 12.53
N HIS A 810 -5.31 6.77 12.05
CA HIS A 810 -4.49 7.77 12.68
C HIS A 810 -3.94 8.79 11.68
N SER A 811 -3.44 9.90 12.24
CA SER A 811 -2.49 10.78 11.59
C SER A 811 -1.49 11.31 12.60
N GLN A 812 -0.30 11.62 12.13
CA GLN A 812 0.74 12.31 12.87
C GLN A 812 0.99 13.60 12.09
N GLU A 813 0.69 14.74 12.68
CA GLU A 813 0.72 16.07 12.03
C GLU A 813 1.63 16.95 12.91
N ASP A 814 2.83 17.30 12.42
CA ASP A 814 3.81 18.22 13.05
C ASP A 814 4.02 18.04 14.58
N GLY A 815 4.21 16.78 15.03
CA GLY A 815 4.41 16.45 16.45
C GLY A 815 3.13 16.18 17.27
N THR A 816 1.96 16.23 16.64
CA THR A 816 0.66 15.86 17.22
C THR A 816 0.14 14.55 16.64
N PHE A 817 -0.17 13.58 17.51
CA PHE A 817 -0.82 12.32 17.14
C PHE A 817 -2.34 12.41 17.33
N LYS A 818 -3.09 12.04 16.29
CA LYS A 818 -4.56 12.07 16.24
C LYS A 818 -5.04 10.69 15.76
N SER A 819 -6.03 10.09 16.40
CA SER A 819 -6.65 8.84 15.91
C SER A 819 -8.13 8.78 16.22
N ASP A 820 -8.89 8.20 15.29
CA ASP A 820 -10.33 7.97 15.42
C ASP A 820 -10.79 6.75 14.61
N ARG A 821 -12.03 6.31 14.80
CA ARG A 821 -12.61 5.13 14.15
C ARG A 821 -12.79 5.32 12.66
N ILE A 822 -12.84 4.20 11.95
CA ILE A 822 -13.29 4.14 10.55
C ILE A 822 -14.41 3.11 10.45
N VAL A 823 -15.50 3.49 9.79
CA VAL A 823 -16.66 2.62 9.55
C VAL A 823 -16.88 2.47 8.06
N ILE A 824 -16.82 1.24 7.57
CA ILE A 824 -17.13 0.88 6.18
C ILE A 824 -18.42 0.05 6.20
N GLY A 825 -19.45 0.54 5.52
CA GLY A 825 -20.74 -0.14 5.35
C GLY A 825 -20.64 -1.46 4.60
N SER A 826 -21.79 -2.11 4.38
CA SER A 826 -21.84 -3.39 3.68
C SER A 826 -21.78 -3.20 2.16
N GLY A 827 -21.10 -4.10 1.45
CA GLY A 827 -21.00 -4.10 -0.01
C GLY A 827 -20.06 -3.05 -0.60
N CYS A 828 -19.31 -2.32 0.23
CA CYS A 828 -18.41 -1.27 -0.24
C CYS A 828 -17.19 -1.83 -0.98
N THR A 829 -16.68 -1.07 -1.96
CA THR A 829 -15.43 -1.38 -2.67
C THR A 829 -14.38 -0.30 -2.41
N LEU A 830 -13.19 -0.69 -1.93
CA LEU A 830 -12.00 0.19 -1.92
C LEU A 830 -11.12 -0.14 -3.13
N GLY A 831 -10.88 0.83 -4.01
CA GLY A 831 -10.06 0.68 -5.22
C GLY A 831 -8.57 0.40 -4.96
N THR A 832 -7.86 -0.03 -6.00
CA THR A 832 -6.41 -0.32 -5.95
C THR A 832 -5.65 0.92 -5.50
N GLY A 833 -4.82 0.83 -4.46
CA GLY A 833 -4.06 1.98 -3.94
C GLY A 833 -4.87 3.06 -3.21
N ALA A 834 -6.17 2.85 -2.96
CA ALA A 834 -7.01 3.82 -2.26
C ALA A 834 -6.73 3.86 -0.75
N LEU A 835 -6.62 5.06 -0.18
CA LEU A 835 -6.31 5.31 1.24
C LEU A 835 -7.53 5.96 1.91
N VAL A 836 -8.04 5.32 2.96
CA VAL A 836 -9.10 5.82 3.84
C VAL A 836 -8.50 6.30 5.15
N HIS A 837 -8.64 7.59 5.44
CA HIS A 837 -8.07 8.24 6.62
C HIS A 837 -9.04 8.21 7.84
N TYR A 838 -8.59 8.70 8.99
CA TYR A 838 -9.30 8.56 10.26
C TYR A 838 -10.60 9.38 10.36
N GLY A 839 -11.55 8.93 11.18
CA GLY A 839 -12.85 9.60 11.38
C GLY A 839 -13.84 9.41 10.23
N VAL A 840 -13.48 8.65 9.20
CA VAL A 840 -14.30 8.45 7.99
C VAL A 840 -15.44 7.45 8.21
N THR A 841 -16.60 7.76 7.63
CA THR A 841 -17.71 6.81 7.46
C THR A 841 -18.04 6.63 5.98
N VAL A 842 -17.97 5.38 5.49
CA VAL A 842 -18.34 4.99 4.13
C VAL A 842 -19.68 4.28 4.14
N GLY A 843 -20.68 4.87 3.47
CA GLY A 843 -22.03 4.30 3.36
C GLY A 843 -22.10 2.99 2.59
N ASP A 844 -23.12 2.18 2.89
CA ASP A 844 -23.39 0.89 2.26
C ASP A 844 -23.36 0.98 0.71
N GLY A 845 -22.69 0.02 0.08
CA GLY A 845 -22.58 -0.09 -1.38
C GLY A 845 -21.76 0.99 -2.08
N ALA A 846 -21.09 1.90 -1.36
CA ALA A 846 -20.24 2.92 -1.95
C ALA A 846 -18.92 2.34 -2.51
N THR A 847 -18.39 2.98 -3.56
CA THR A 847 -17.17 2.55 -4.25
C THR A 847 -16.16 3.68 -4.36
N LEU A 848 -14.97 3.47 -3.81
CA LEU A 848 -13.81 4.33 -4.07
C LEU A 848 -13.08 3.85 -5.33
N ALA A 849 -12.79 4.78 -6.24
CA ALA A 849 -11.98 4.56 -7.43
C ALA A 849 -10.52 4.22 -7.07
N PRO A 850 -9.70 3.74 -8.02
CA PRO A 850 -8.27 3.54 -7.80
C PRO A 850 -7.58 4.83 -7.31
N ASP A 851 -6.55 4.66 -6.49
CA ASP A 851 -5.68 5.69 -5.92
C ASP A 851 -6.37 6.78 -5.06
N SER A 852 -7.68 6.65 -4.82
CA SER A 852 -8.47 7.65 -4.07
C SER A 852 -7.91 7.93 -2.69
N PHE A 853 -7.80 9.20 -2.29
CA PHE A 853 -7.44 9.61 -0.93
C PHE A 853 -8.64 10.23 -0.22
N LEU A 854 -9.31 9.45 0.63
CA LEU A 854 -10.47 9.91 1.37
C LEU A 854 -10.02 10.61 2.66
N MET A 855 -10.26 11.92 2.72
CA MET A 855 -9.80 12.82 3.79
C MET A 855 -10.40 12.48 5.15
N LYS A 856 -9.72 12.94 6.21
CA LYS A 856 -10.17 12.75 7.59
C LYS A 856 -11.57 13.33 7.82
N GLY A 857 -12.43 12.59 8.51
CA GLY A 857 -13.80 13.02 8.82
C GLY A 857 -14.81 13.02 7.67
N GLU A 858 -14.44 12.59 6.46
CA GLU A 858 -15.39 12.55 5.34
C GLU A 858 -16.49 11.50 5.55
N GLU A 859 -17.72 11.88 5.21
CA GLU A 859 -18.85 10.95 5.06
C GLU A 859 -19.15 10.73 3.58
N VAL A 860 -19.01 9.48 3.12
CA VAL A 860 -19.36 9.04 1.77
C VAL A 860 -20.79 8.49 1.75
N PRO A 861 -21.71 9.04 0.94
CA PRO A 861 -23.10 8.56 0.88
C PRO A 861 -23.23 7.11 0.42
N ARG A 862 -24.37 6.48 0.75
CA ARG A 862 -24.71 5.13 0.27
C ARG A 862 -24.73 5.08 -1.25
N HIS A 863 -24.19 4.00 -1.81
CA HIS A 863 -24.10 3.76 -3.27
C HIS A 863 -23.34 4.83 -4.08
N ALA A 864 -22.73 5.83 -3.43
CA ALA A 864 -21.96 6.85 -4.11
C ALA A 864 -20.65 6.30 -4.67
N ARG A 865 -20.21 6.83 -5.80
CA ARG A 865 -18.89 6.56 -6.37
C ARG A 865 -18.00 7.78 -6.13
N TRP A 866 -16.87 7.57 -5.47
CA TRP A 866 -15.94 8.63 -5.12
C TRP A 866 -14.55 8.34 -5.70
N GLY A 867 -13.78 9.38 -6.02
CA GLY A 867 -12.48 9.20 -6.65
C GLY A 867 -11.57 10.42 -6.62
N GLY A 868 -10.27 10.13 -6.72
CA GLY A 868 -9.21 11.13 -6.82
C GLY A 868 -8.51 11.47 -5.52
N ASN A 869 -7.59 12.43 -5.57
CA ASN A 869 -6.74 12.82 -4.45
C ASN A 869 -6.71 14.35 -4.27
N PRO A 870 -7.45 14.93 -3.30
CA PRO A 870 -8.44 14.29 -2.42
C PRO A 870 -9.63 13.69 -3.18
N ALA A 871 -10.27 12.71 -2.56
CA ALA A 871 -11.43 12.03 -3.13
C ALA A 871 -12.66 12.95 -3.11
N ARG A 872 -13.36 12.99 -4.24
CA ARG A 872 -14.64 13.68 -4.41
C ARG A 872 -15.65 12.75 -5.08
N GLU A 873 -16.93 13.11 -5.01
CA GLU A 873 -17.98 12.40 -5.74
C GLU A 873 -17.70 12.43 -7.26
N MET A 874 -17.93 11.30 -7.91
CA MET A 874 -17.79 11.13 -9.36
C MET A 874 -19.17 10.88 -9.98
N PRO A 875 -19.40 11.32 -11.23
CA PRO A 875 -20.64 11.01 -11.93
C PRO A 875 -20.97 9.52 -11.96
N ALA A 876 -22.27 9.21 -11.91
CA ALA A 876 -22.77 7.87 -12.15
C ALA A 876 -22.35 7.40 -13.55
N ARG A 877 -22.03 6.11 -13.66
CA ARG A 877 -21.47 5.55 -14.88
C ARG A 877 -22.56 5.25 -15.91
N GLU A 878 -22.60 6.02 -17.00
CA GLU A 878 -23.05 5.45 -18.27
C GLU A 878 -22.08 4.34 -18.68
N MET A 879 -22.60 3.13 -18.87
CA MET A 879 -21.82 2.07 -19.49
C MET A 879 -21.98 2.17 -21.00
N PRO A 880 -20.89 2.04 -21.79
CA PRO A 880 -21.04 1.83 -23.22
C PRO A 880 -21.96 0.64 -23.45
N ALA A 881 -22.89 0.78 -24.38
CA ALA A 881 -23.93 -0.20 -24.63
C ALA A 881 -23.33 -1.60 -24.82
N ARG A 882 -24.03 -2.63 -24.31
CA ARG A 882 -23.73 -4.00 -24.72
C ARG A 882 -24.00 -4.11 -26.21
N GLU A 883 -22.94 -4.07 -27.01
CA GLU A 883 -22.93 -4.76 -28.29
C GLU A 883 -23.10 -6.25 -27.99
N LEU A 884 -24.36 -6.68 -27.99
CA LEU A 884 -24.69 -8.07 -28.26
C LEU A 884 -24.05 -8.41 -29.61
N PRO A 885 -23.23 -9.48 -29.71
CA PRO A 885 -22.72 -9.89 -31.01
C PRO A 885 -23.94 -10.10 -31.91
N ALA A 886 -23.93 -9.43 -33.07
CA ALA A 886 -24.99 -9.58 -34.05
C ALA A 886 -25.17 -11.08 -34.30
N ARG A 887 -26.42 -11.57 -34.20
CA ARG A 887 -26.73 -12.93 -34.67
C ARG A 887 -26.31 -12.98 -36.12
N GLU A 888 -25.34 -13.82 -36.44
CA GLU A 888 -25.06 -14.21 -37.81
C GLU A 888 -26.35 -14.84 -38.36
N THR A 889 -27.11 -14.05 -39.12
CA THR A 889 -28.09 -14.59 -40.08
C THR A 889 -27.32 -15.55 -40.99
N PRO A 890 -27.80 -16.79 -41.18
CA PRO A 890 -27.16 -17.72 -42.11
C PRO A 890 -27.02 -17.06 -43.48
N ALA A 891 -25.84 -17.19 -44.08
CA ALA A 891 -25.59 -16.62 -45.39
C ALA A 891 -26.63 -17.13 -46.39
N GLY A 892 -27.37 -16.21 -47.03
CA GLY A 892 -28.26 -16.53 -48.12
C GLY A 892 -27.49 -17.14 -49.30
N GLU A 893 -28.17 -17.99 -50.06
CA GLU A 893 -27.61 -18.63 -51.25
C GLU A 893 -26.96 -17.62 -52.21
N PRO A 894 -25.85 -17.99 -52.88
CA PRO A 894 -25.27 -17.15 -53.92
C PRO A 894 -26.29 -16.97 -55.06
N PRO A 895 -26.47 -15.74 -55.58
CA PRO A 895 -27.51 -15.47 -56.57
C PRO A 895 -27.24 -16.22 -57.88
N ALA A 896 -28.27 -16.87 -58.41
CA ALA A 896 -28.25 -17.51 -59.71
C ALA A 896 -27.95 -16.48 -60.84
N PRO A 897 -27.16 -16.84 -61.86
CA PRO A 897 -26.80 -15.91 -62.93
C PRO A 897 -28.02 -15.56 -63.79
N THR A 898 -28.33 -14.27 -63.89
CA THR A 898 -29.40 -13.77 -64.77
C THR A 898 -29.02 -13.86 -66.25
N PRO A 899 -29.98 -14.16 -67.15
CA PRO A 899 -29.70 -14.37 -68.57
C PRO A 899 -29.38 -13.05 -69.28
N ARG A 900 -28.35 -13.06 -70.15
CA ARG A 900 -28.14 -12.00 -71.13
C ARG A 900 -29.11 -12.16 -72.30
N SER A 901 -29.77 -11.08 -72.71
CA SER A 901 -30.57 -11.04 -73.94
C SER A 901 -29.67 -11.23 -75.16
N GLY A 902 -30.13 -12.07 -76.09
CA GLY A 902 -29.29 -12.58 -77.18
C GLY A 902 -28.85 -11.58 -78.25
N SER A 903 -27.93 -12.03 -79.10
CA SER A 903 -28.19 -12.21 -80.54
C SER A 903 -27.02 -12.94 -81.21
N GLN A 904 -27.36 -13.89 -82.10
CA GLN A 904 -26.58 -14.41 -83.23
C GLN A 904 -25.20 -15.08 -82.98
N ALA A 905 -25.18 -16.40 -83.20
CA ALA A 905 -24.06 -17.18 -83.71
C ALA A 905 -23.97 -16.99 -85.27
N PRO A 906 -23.10 -17.70 -86.04
CA PRO A 906 -22.08 -18.69 -85.67
C PRO A 906 -20.69 -18.50 -86.35
N HIS A 907 -19.68 -19.32 -85.97
CA HIS A 907 -18.93 -20.21 -86.89
C HIS A 907 -17.86 -21.07 -86.16
N HIS A 908 -18.12 -22.39 -86.10
CA HIS A 908 -17.26 -23.56 -86.37
C HIS A 908 -15.70 -23.45 -86.49
N PRO A 909 -14.96 -24.60 -86.40
CA PRO A 909 -15.16 -25.84 -85.63
C PRO A 909 -13.83 -26.42 -85.03
N GLU A 910 -13.88 -27.68 -84.57
CA GLU A 910 -12.73 -28.61 -84.31
C GLU A 910 -11.88 -28.33 -83.03
N ARG A 911 -11.34 -29.34 -82.33
CA ARG A 911 -11.36 -30.81 -82.50
C ARG A 911 -11.10 -31.51 -81.14
N THR A 912 -11.33 -32.81 -81.09
CA THR A 912 -10.73 -33.75 -80.09
C THR A 912 -9.19 -33.73 -80.22
N ASP A 913 -8.37 -34.07 -79.21
CA ASP A 913 -8.56 -34.99 -78.08
C ASP A 913 -8.17 -34.38 -76.71
#